data_AF-A0A7Z0D2Z0-F1
#
_entry.id   AF-A0A7Z0D2Z0-F1
#
_cell.length_a   1.000
_cell.length_b   1.000
_cell.length_c   1.000
_cell.angle_alpha   90.00
_cell.angle_beta   90.00
_cell.angle_gamma   90.00
#
_symmetry.space_group_name_H-M   'P 1'
#
loop_
_entity.id
_entity.type
_entity.pdbx_description
1 polymer ?
#
loop_
_entity_poly.entity_id
_entity_poly.type
_entity_poly.pdbx_seq_one_letter_code
_entity_poly.pdbx_strand_id
1 'polypeptide(L)'
;MSQTGYPASWEADVVLRDGGAAHLRPIRPEDADAVQAFHEAQSEESVYLRFFAPLRKIPQRELEHFTNVDYRDRVAFVVTVGGRIIGIGRYDRTGEDTAEVAFNVSDAHQGRGLGSVLLEHLAAAARERGMREFSAEVLPQNSAMLGVFVQAGYEVARRFDDGVVDVRFDLDPTEKSRAVMAAREHRAESLSVRGLLHPRSVVVIGASRNPKSTGNLILKNLVDADFDGDLWVVHPEADTVLGVPAYRSTADLPGPADIAVIAVPADSVIDVVRQCAEASVKGVVVVSSGFAETGSEGLARQRELVRTARANGMRVVGPNSFGLLNADPDVRLNASLAPFLPPTGDFGLFSQSGALGIAVLASAARRGLGVSSFVSAGNRADLSGNDMMQYWEEDPGTRAVGLYLESIGNPRKFSRIARRLASTKPVVVVKSDITGSELPPGHSVRTSRSPREALDQMLHQAGVIRAGTIHRLFDVAGVLTAQPLPAGNRVGVVGNSAALATLVVQAGSARGLDMSADAVSLHPEASADEFSGALAEVFGRGDIDSVVVTFTPSIGASETEVAAALARTAATSGKTTVACFLGVHGVTEALSATIETDGTERTLAVPGYPSPEDAVWALAAVTNYSDWRRADHGSLVVPSGIDSRRAARLVAEWLDTADGDVVLDSARVAELLGCYGIDILGSSVVDTVDDAVRAADHLGWPVALKAVESRLRHRLDLGGVVLNVDDATELRSDFAHLQRAIADIAGDTGHTASVEVQAMAPTGVACVVRTGEDPLFGPLVSFGLAGDATELLGDVAYRVAPLTDVDVAELVRNVKASPRLFGRHGLPPVDIGALEDLIARVSVLADDLPAVKSLDINPVVVSTSGVHLLGADVTVSPGSDRNDAPRRRLA
;
A
#
# COMPACT_ATOMS: atom_id res chain seq x y z
N MET A 1 -7.68 37.68 -22.17
CA MET A 1 -8.00 36.59 -21.22
C MET A 1 -6.93 35.54 -21.42
N SER A 2 -6.00 35.39 -20.48
CA SER A 2 -4.95 34.38 -20.58
C SER A 2 -5.61 33.00 -20.61
N GLN A 3 -5.28 32.19 -21.62
CA GLN A 3 -5.63 30.77 -21.62
C GLN A 3 -5.03 30.15 -20.36
N THR A 4 -5.86 29.87 -19.36
CA THR A 4 -5.52 28.91 -18.32
C THR A 4 -5.28 27.58 -19.05
N GLY A 5 -4.03 27.10 -19.01
CA GLY A 5 -3.63 25.88 -19.70
C GLY A 5 -4.48 24.69 -19.27
N TYR A 6 -4.73 23.77 -20.20
CA TYR A 6 -5.48 22.55 -19.94
C TYR A 6 -4.89 21.75 -18.76
N PRO A 7 -5.67 21.42 -17.71
CA PRO A 7 -5.15 20.78 -16.51
C PRO A 7 -5.00 19.26 -16.71
N ALA A 8 -3.95 18.86 -17.43
CA ALA A 8 -3.69 17.45 -17.77
C ALA A 8 -3.53 16.55 -16.54
N SER A 9 -3.14 17.09 -15.37
CA SER A 9 -3.03 16.35 -14.12
C SER A 9 -4.38 15.86 -13.56
N TRP A 10 -5.51 16.41 -14.05
CA TRP A 10 -6.84 15.96 -13.66
C TRP A 10 -7.38 14.82 -14.52
N GLU A 11 -6.67 14.39 -15.56
CA GLU A 11 -7.03 13.18 -16.29
C GLU A 11 -6.82 11.94 -15.42
N ALA A 12 -7.76 10.99 -15.50
CA ALA A 12 -7.68 9.75 -14.76
C ALA A 12 -8.42 8.62 -15.49
N ASP A 13 -7.84 7.44 -15.50
CA ASP A 13 -8.60 6.23 -15.81
C ASP A 13 -9.23 5.68 -14.53
N VAL A 14 -10.48 5.24 -14.60
CA VAL A 14 -11.24 4.80 -13.43
C VAL A 14 -11.85 3.42 -13.67
N VAL A 15 -12.01 2.65 -12.59
CA VAL A 15 -12.82 1.42 -12.61
C VAL A 15 -14.24 1.75 -12.18
N LEU A 16 -15.19 1.35 -13.02
CA LEU A 16 -16.62 1.51 -12.83
C LEU A 16 -17.18 0.39 -11.94
N ARG A 17 -18.40 0.56 -11.45
CA ARG A 17 -19.04 -0.37 -10.51
C ARG A 17 -19.23 -1.78 -11.10
N ASP A 18 -19.23 -1.92 -12.41
CA ASP A 18 -19.33 -3.19 -13.13
C ASP A 18 -17.95 -3.82 -13.45
N GLY A 19 -16.85 -3.22 -12.97
CA GLY A 19 -15.48 -3.69 -13.21
C GLY A 19 -14.85 -3.21 -14.51
N GLY A 20 -15.60 -2.53 -15.39
CA GLY A 20 -15.07 -1.96 -16.63
C GLY A 20 -14.23 -0.69 -16.38
N ALA A 21 -13.32 -0.38 -17.30
CA ALA A 21 -12.56 0.88 -17.25
C ALA A 21 -13.30 2.03 -17.95
N ALA A 22 -12.98 3.27 -17.60
CA ALA A 22 -13.38 4.47 -18.34
C ALA A 22 -12.33 5.57 -18.19
N HIS A 23 -12.30 6.49 -19.14
CA HIS A 23 -11.36 7.61 -19.13
C HIS A 23 -12.07 8.91 -18.75
N LEU A 24 -11.64 9.54 -17.65
CA LEU A 24 -12.10 10.85 -17.18
C LEU A 24 -11.08 11.91 -17.55
N ARG A 25 -11.55 13.03 -18.10
CA ARG A 25 -10.70 14.20 -18.41
C ARG A 25 -11.46 15.52 -18.32
N PRO A 26 -10.78 16.66 -18.12
CA PRO A 26 -11.40 17.97 -18.28
C PRO A 26 -12.04 18.11 -19.67
N ILE A 27 -13.19 18.78 -19.71
CA ILE A 27 -13.88 19.10 -20.96
C ILE A 27 -13.02 20.08 -21.77
N ARG A 28 -13.13 20.04 -23.10
CA ARG A 28 -12.48 20.99 -24.00
C ARG A 28 -13.52 21.64 -24.92
N PRO A 29 -13.22 22.83 -25.49
CA PRO A 29 -14.10 23.48 -26.45
C PRO A 29 -14.50 22.59 -27.63
N GLU A 30 -13.59 21.71 -28.07
CA GLU A 30 -13.80 20.79 -29.19
C GLU A 30 -14.82 19.68 -28.89
N ASP A 31 -15.21 19.50 -27.62
CA ASP A 31 -16.20 18.50 -27.22
C ASP A 31 -17.65 18.92 -27.54
N ALA A 32 -17.89 20.13 -28.06
CA ALA A 32 -19.24 20.67 -28.27
C ALA A 32 -20.15 19.70 -29.04
N ASP A 33 -19.68 19.15 -30.16
CA ASP A 33 -20.46 18.21 -30.97
C ASP A 33 -20.73 16.89 -30.21
N ALA A 34 -19.75 16.40 -29.45
CA ALA A 34 -19.87 15.19 -28.66
C ALA A 34 -20.84 15.37 -27.48
N VAL A 35 -20.84 16.54 -26.83
CA VAL A 35 -21.78 16.92 -25.77
C VAL A 35 -23.19 17.04 -26.34
N GLN A 36 -23.34 17.63 -27.51
CA GLN A 36 -24.62 17.76 -28.19
C GLN A 36 -25.19 16.38 -28.55
N ALA A 37 -24.36 15.49 -29.12
CA ALA A 37 -24.74 14.11 -29.44
C ALA A 37 -25.08 13.30 -28.18
N PHE A 38 -24.32 13.47 -27.09
CA PHE A 38 -24.60 12.87 -25.80
C PHE A 38 -25.98 13.32 -25.28
N HIS A 39 -26.27 14.62 -25.32
CA HIS A 39 -27.54 15.18 -24.86
C HIS A 39 -28.74 14.70 -25.67
N GLU A 40 -28.63 14.70 -26.99
CA GLU A 40 -29.70 14.24 -27.89
C GLU A 40 -30.03 12.75 -27.76
N ALA A 41 -29.10 11.95 -27.23
CA ALA A 41 -29.29 10.53 -26.99
C ALA A 41 -29.99 10.21 -25.65
N GLN A 42 -30.25 11.22 -24.80
CA GLN A 42 -30.90 11.02 -23.50
C GLN A 42 -32.43 10.99 -23.61
N SER A 43 -33.08 10.27 -22.70
CA SER A 43 -34.53 10.31 -22.56
C SER A 43 -35.05 11.70 -22.15
N GLU A 44 -36.30 12.00 -22.52
CA GLU A 44 -36.96 13.24 -22.11
C GLU A 44 -37.02 13.40 -20.59
N GLU A 45 -37.15 12.28 -19.86
CA GLU A 45 -37.11 12.24 -18.40
C GLU A 45 -35.75 12.68 -17.85
N SER A 46 -34.65 12.08 -18.31
CA SER A 46 -33.29 12.46 -17.87
C SER A 46 -32.95 13.92 -18.20
N VAL A 47 -33.37 14.41 -19.37
CA VAL A 47 -33.22 15.82 -19.75
C VAL A 47 -34.00 16.73 -18.80
N TYR A 48 -35.28 16.41 -18.54
CA TYR A 48 -36.12 17.19 -17.64
C TYR A 48 -35.56 17.20 -16.21
N LEU A 49 -35.12 16.05 -15.70
CA LEU A 49 -34.53 15.94 -14.36
C LEU A 49 -33.23 16.73 -14.20
N ARG A 50 -32.50 17.01 -15.29
CA ARG A 50 -31.25 17.76 -15.29
C ARG A 50 -31.42 19.27 -15.51
N PHE A 51 -32.29 19.66 -16.43
CA PHE A 51 -32.42 21.05 -16.89
C PHE A 51 -33.71 21.73 -16.41
N PHE A 52 -34.58 20.98 -15.73
CA PHE A 52 -35.91 21.41 -15.25
C PHE A 52 -36.80 21.93 -16.39
N ALA A 53 -36.47 21.59 -17.63
CA ALA A 53 -37.16 22.00 -18.84
C ALA A 53 -37.02 20.92 -19.93
N PRO A 54 -38.03 20.75 -20.79
CA PRO A 54 -37.94 19.86 -21.95
C PRO A 54 -37.02 20.47 -23.00
N LEU A 55 -35.74 20.15 -22.94
CA LEU A 55 -34.71 20.69 -23.82
C LEU A 55 -34.22 19.63 -24.80
N ARG A 56 -34.83 19.50 -25.97
CA ARG A 56 -34.42 18.47 -26.95
C ARG A 56 -33.00 18.70 -27.49
N LYS A 57 -32.60 19.95 -27.65
CA LYS A 57 -31.29 20.37 -28.15
C LYS A 57 -30.74 21.49 -27.28
N ILE A 58 -29.46 21.42 -26.92
CA ILE A 58 -28.80 22.50 -26.18
C ILE A 58 -28.61 23.68 -27.16
N PRO A 59 -29.05 24.90 -26.82
CA PRO A 59 -28.81 26.07 -27.66
C PRO A 59 -27.30 26.32 -27.82
N GLN A 60 -26.87 26.76 -29.00
CA GLN A 60 -25.44 26.97 -29.31
C GLN A 60 -24.70 27.79 -28.24
N ARG A 61 -25.34 28.86 -27.75
CA ARG A 61 -24.77 29.72 -26.70
C ARG A 61 -24.55 28.97 -25.37
N GLU A 62 -25.47 28.09 -24.99
CA GLU A 62 -25.31 27.27 -23.77
C GLU A 62 -24.27 26.19 -23.98
N LEU A 63 -24.25 25.56 -25.16
CA LEU A 63 -23.24 24.56 -25.51
C LEU A 63 -21.82 25.15 -25.44
N GLU A 64 -21.62 26.34 -26.03
CA GLU A 64 -20.37 27.09 -25.92
C GLU A 64 -20.02 27.42 -24.45
N HIS A 65 -21.02 27.83 -23.65
CA HIS A 65 -20.82 28.08 -22.23
C HIS A 65 -20.42 26.81 -21.45
N PHE A 66 -20.93 25.64 -21.87
CA PHE A 66 -20.69 24.36 -21.21
C PHE A 66 -19.32 23.77 -21.53
N THR A 67 -18.78 24.05 -22.72
CA THR A 67 -17.47 23.51 -23.14
C THR A 67 -16.30 24.49 -22.97
N ASN A 68 -16.56 25.81 -22.94
CA ASN A 68 -15.53 26.83 -22.73
C ASN A 68 -15.45 27.25 -21.24
N VAL A 69 -14.74 26.42 -20.47
CA VAL A 69 -14.48 26.63 -19.04
C VAL A 69 -13.08 27.19 -18.79
N ASP A 70 -12.87 27.85 -17.64
CA ASP A 70 -11.58 28.47 -17.27
C ASP A 70 -10.71 27.60 -16.35
N TYR A 71 -11.22 26.44 -15.94
CA TYR A 71 -10.58 25.48 -15.03
C TYR A 71 -10.27 26.04 -13.62
N ARG A 72 -10.94 27.12 -13.23
CA ARG A 72 -10.80 27.78 -11.93
C ARG A 72 -12.17 28.00 -11.28
N ASP A 73 -12.92 28.95 -11.81
CA ASP A 73 -14.25 29.31 -11.33
C ASP A 73 -15.32 28.45 -12.00
N ARG A 74 -15.03 27.95 -13.22
CA ARG A 74 -15.85 26.97 -13.93
C ARG A 74 -15.00 25.77 -14.29
N VAL A 75 -15.43 24.58 -13.89
CA VAL A 75 -14.76 23.31 -14.18
C VAL A 75 -15.78 22.31 -14.66
N ALA A 76 -15.44 21.55 -15.69
CA ALA A 76 -16.25 20.44 -16.15
C ALA A 76 -15.35 19.25 -16.56
N PHE A 77 -15.83 18.05 -16.26
CA PHE A 77 -15.23 16.78 -16.61
C PHE A 77 -16.16 15.98 -17.51
N VAL A 78 -15.58 15.25 -18.44
CA VAL A 78 -16.25 14.23 -19.25
C VAL A 78 -15.67 12.86 -18.93
N VAL A 79 -16.54 11.85 -18.86
CA VAL A 79 -16.15 10.45 -18.80
C VAL A 79 -16.45 9.82 -20.15
N THR A 80 -15.47 9.10 -20.71
CA THR A 80 -15.55 8.52 -22.05
C THR A 80 -15.20 7.04 -22.08
N VAL A 81 -15.86 6.30 -22.99
CA VAL A 81 -15.55 4.91 -23.36
C VAL A 81 -15.66 4.79 -24.89
N GLY A 82 -14.60 4.31 -25.55
CA GLY A 82 -14.47 4.28 -27.01
C GLY A 82 -14.59 5.68 -27.64
N GLY A 83 -14.09 6.71 -26.95
CA GLY A 83 -14.21 8.11 -27.36
C GLY A 83 -15.62 8.73 -27.22
N ARG A 84 -16.64 7.95 -26.85
CA ARG A 84 -18.01 8.45 -26.63
C ARG A 84 -18.17 8.95 -25.20
N ILE A 85 -18.75 10.14 -25.03
CA ILE A 85 -19.10 10.67 -23.70
C ILE A 85 -20.23 9.83 -23.10
N ILE A 86 -20.02 9.36 -21.88
CA ILE A 86 -20.99 8.56 -21.11
C ILE A 86 -21.42 9.25 -19.81
N GLY A 87 -20.76 10.36 -19.45
CA GLY A 87 -21.15 11.21 -18.34
C GLY A 87 -20.42 12.55 -18.34
N ILE A 88 -21.06 13.57 -17.79
CA ILE A 88 -20.57 14.94 -17.66
C ILE A 88 -20.84 15.41 -16.23
N GLY A 89 -19.84 15.98 -15.58
CA GLY A 89 -19.98 16.62 -14.28
C GLY A 89 -19.32 17.99 -14.32
N ARG A 90 -19.93 19.00 -13.71
CA ARG A 90 -19.39 20.37 -13.67
C ARG A 90 -19.65 21.05 -12.35
N TYR A 91 -18.84 22.06 -12.06
CA TYR A 91 -19.17 23.07 -11.06
C TYR A 91 -18.97 24.48 -11.61
N ASP A 92 -19.77 25.41 -11.08
CA ASP A 92 -19.66 26.85 -11.33
C ASP A 92 -19.60 27.57 -9.97
N ARG A 93 -18.62 28.45 -9.78
CA ARG A 93 -18.46 29.21 -8.53
C ARG A 93 -19.63 30.18 -8.33
N THR A 94 -20.26 30.12 -7.16
CA THR A 94 -21.42 30.96 -6.80
C THR A 94 -21.11 31.95 -5.68
N GLY A 95 -20.07 31.70 -4.89
CA GLY A 95 -19.64 32.56 -3.77
C GLY A 95 -18.12 32.62 -3.63
N GLU A 96 -17.63 33.12 -2.48
CA GLU A 96 -16.20 33.21 -2.22
C GLU A 96 -15.56 31.82 -2.10
N ASP A 97 -16.19 30.90 -1.38
CA ASP A 97 -15.74 29.53 -1.16
C ASP A 97 -16.82 28.47 -1.49
N THR A 98 -17.87 28.85 -2.22
CA THR A 98 -18.97 27.96 -2.61
C THR A 98 -19.08 27.81 -4.12
N ALA A 99 -19.40 26.59 -4.57
CA ALA A 99 -19.69 26.29 -5.97
C ALA A 99 -20.97 25.46 -6.12
N GLU A 100 -21.71 25.68 -7.20
CA GLU A 100 -22.85 24.87 -7.58
C GLU A 100 -22.39 23.71 -8.46
N VAL A 101 -22.87 22.49 -8.20
CA VAL A 101 -22.50 21.28 -8.95
C VAL A 101 -23.66 20.68 -9.70
N ALA A 102 -23.35 20.13 -10.88
CA ALA A 102 -24.35 19.45 -11.69
C ALA A 102 -23.77 18.28 -12.49
N PHE A 103 -24.58 17.24 -12.68
CA PHE A 103 -24.18 15.98 -13.29
C PHE A 103 -25.20 15.53 -14.34
N ASN A 104 -24.72 14.95 -15.43
CA ASN A 104 -25.55 14.26 -16.42
C ASN A 104 -24.88 12.94 -16.79
N VAL A 105 -25.58 11.82 -16.68
CA VAL A 105 -25.04 10.47 -16.94
C VAL A 105 -25.90 9.79 -17.99
N SER A 106 -25.26 9.18 -18.99
CA SER A 106 -25.96 8.50 -20.08
C SER A 106 -26.91 7.43 -19.54
N ASP A 107 -28.16 7.42 -20.02
CA ASP A 107 -29.18 6.44 -19.63
C ASP A 107 -28.67 4.99 -19.74
N ALA A 108 -27.95 4.66 -20.83
CA ALA A 108 -27.37 3.34 -21.05
C ALA A 108 -26.22 2.97 -20.08
N HIS A 109 -25.72 3.95 -19.31
CA HIS A 109 -24.60 3.82 -18.39
C HIS A 109 -24.96 4.17 -16.94
N GLN A 110 -26.24 4.42 -16.64
CA GLN A 110 -26.71 4.62 -15.27
C GLN A 110 -26.47 3.35 -14.42
N GLY A 111 -26.32 3.52 -13.10
CA GLY A 111 -26.01 2.42 -12.18
C GLY A 111 -24.55 1.96 -12.17
N ARG A 112 -23.71 2.41 -13.11
CA ARG A 112 -22.28 2.06 -13.21
C ARG A 112 -21.35 2.88 -12.29
N GLY A 113 -21.92 3.75 -11.44
CA GLY A 113 -21.18 4.54 -10.45
C GLY A 113 -20.54 5.85 -10.96
N LEU A 114 -20.86 6.27 -12.18
CA LEU A 114 -20.30 7.47 -12.83
C LEU A 114 -20.52 8.77 -12.05
N GLY A 115 -21.73 8.96 -11.49
CA GLY A 115 -22.03 10.17 -10.71
C GLY A 115 -21.13 10.32 -9.48
N SER A 116 -20.84 9.21 -8.78
CA SER A 116 -19.91 9.21 -7.65
C SER A 116 -18.47 9.52 -8.10
N VAL A 117 -18.01 8.93 -9.20
CA VAL A 117 -16.67 9.23 -9.75
C VAL A 117 -16.55 10.71 -10.10
N LEU A 118 -17.52 11.26 -10.84
CA LEU A 118 -17.52 12.68 -11.20
C LEU A 118 -17.52 13.58 -9.95
N LEU A 119 -18.30 13.24 -8.93
CA LEU A 119 -18.36 14.00 -7.68
C LEU A 119 -17.01 13.98 -6.94
N GLU A 120 -16.36 12.82 -6.83
CA GLU A 120 -15.04 12.67 -6.20
C GLU A 120 -13.97 13.53 -6.90
N HIS A 121 -13.96 13.51 -8.25
CA HIS A 121 -13.01 14.28 -9.06
C HIS A 121 -13.30 15.79 -9.05
N LEU A 122 -14.56 16.21 -9.12
CA LEU A 122 -14.95 17.62 -8.99
C LEU A 122 -14.62 18.16 -7.60
N ALA A 123 -14.93 17.41 -6.53
CA ALA A 123 -14.65 17.83 -5.16
C ALA A 123 -13.15 18.06 -4.94
N ALA A 124 -12.32 17.19 -5.51
CA ALA A 124 -10.87 17.36 -5.42
C ALA A 124 -10.35 18.53 -6.26
N ALA A 125 -10.86 18.74 -7.48
CA ALA A 125 -10.50 19.91 -8.29
C ALA A 125 -10.95 21.22 -7.62
N ALA A 126 -12.12 21.25 -7.02
CA ALA A 126 -12.66 22.40 -6.32
C ALA A 126 -11.84 22.76 -5.07
N ARG A 127 -11.38 21.77 -4.30
CA ARG A 127 -10.46 21.99 -3.17
C ARG A 127 -9.12 22.60 -3.60
N GLU A 128 -8.55 22.10 -4.70
CA GLU A 128 -7.33 22.68 -5.30
C GLU A 128 -7.52 24.14 -5.76
N ARG A 129 -8.77 24.58 -5.96
CA ARG A 129 -9.14 25.97 -6.30
C ARG A 129 -9.66 26.77 -5.09
N GLY A 130 -9.59 26.22 -3.89
CA GLY A 130 -9.96 26.90 -2.64
C GLY A 130 -11.46 26.91 -2.34
N MET A 131 -12.27 26.08 -3.00
CA MET A 131 -13.67 25.90 -2.64
C MET A 131 -13.80 25.03 -1.38
N ARG A 132 -14.83 25.30 -0.58
CA ARG A 132 -15.14 24.59 0.68
C ARG A 132 -16.48 23.88 0.66
N GLU A 133 -17.47 24.41 -0.04
CA GLU A 133 -18.80 23.84 -0.07
C GLU A 133 -19.30 23.67 -1.51
N PHE A 134 -19.95 22.54 -1.76
CA PHE A 134 -20.79 22.36 -2.92
C PHE A 134 -22.26 22.55 -2.57
N SER A 135 -22.97 23.18 -3.50
CA SER A 135 -24.43 23.29 -3.51
C SER A 135 -24.99 22.61 -4.77
N ALA A 136 -26.19 22.05 -4.69
CA ALA A 136 -26.88 21.48 -5.85
C ALA A 136 -28.38 21.59 -5.67
N GLU A 137 -29.08 22.01 -6.72
CA GLU A 137 -30.53 21.95 -6.81
C GLU A 137 -30.96 20.64 -7.48
N VAL A 138 -31.84 19.88 -6.82
CA VAL A 138 -32.29 18.58 -7.32
C VAL A 138 -33.80 18.49 -7.23
N LEU A 139 -34.47 18.10 -8.32
CA LEU A 139 -35.91 17.83 -8.27
C LEU A 139 -36.22 16.69 -7.28
N PRO A 140 -37.27 16.81 -6.43
CA PRO A 140 -37.61 15.80 -5.43
C PRO A 140 -37.81 14.38 -6.01
N GLN A 141 -38.23 14.29 -7.27
CA GLN A 141 -38.45 13.02 -7.98
C GLN A 141 -37.13 12.33 -8.39
N ASN A 142 -36.00 13.06 -8.43
CA ASN A 142 -34.69 12.51 -8.81
C ASN A 142 -34.01 11.78 -7.62
N SER A 143 -34.66 10.71 -7.18
CA SER A 143 -34.17 9.86 -6.08
C SER A 143 -32.78 9.27 -6.35
N ALA A 144 -32.43 9.04 -7.61
CA ALA A 144 -31.11 8.56 -8.02
C ALA A 144 -30.00 9.58 -7.69
N MET A 145 -30.17 10.85 -8.09
CA MET A 145 -29.18 11.90 -7.79
C MET A 145 -29.10 12.21 -6.29
N LEU A 146 -30.23 12.30 -5.59
CA LEU A 146 -30.24 12.43 -4.13
C LEU A 146 -29.50 11.27 -3.46
N GLY A 147 -29.66 10.05 -4.00
CA GLY A 147 -28.93 8.86 -3.58
C GLY A 147 -27.42 8.99 -3.77
N VAL A 148 -26.93 9.58 -4.87
CA VAL A 148 -25.49 9.80 -5.10
C VAL A 148 -24.88 10.65 -4.00
N PHE A 149 -25.52 11.76 -3.63
CA PHE A 149 -25.03 12.67 -2.57
C PHE A 149 -25.03 12.00 -1.20
N VAL A 150 -26.15 11.38 -0.80
CA VAL A 150 -26.26 10.69 0.49
C VAL A 150 -25.26 9.54 0.59
N GLN A 151 -25.15 8.73 -0.46
CA GLN A 151 -24.21 7.61 -0.48
C GLN A 151 -22.75 8.06 -0.57
N ALA A 152 -22.45 9.27 -1.04
CA ALA A 152 -21.08 9.81 -1.00
C ALA A 152 -20.63 10.20 0.42
N GLY A 153 -21.52 10.07 1.43
CA GLY A 153 -21.19 10.30 2.83
C GLY A 153 -21.30 11.76 3.27
N TYR A 154 -21.84 12.62 2.42
CA TYR A 154 -22.05 14.04 2.68
C TYR A 154 -23.33 14.27 3.50
N GLU A 155 -23.28 15.23 4.43
CA GLU A 155 -24.46 15.66 5.18
C GLU A 155 -25.35 16.52 4.29
N VAL A 156 -26.56 16.06 4.01
CA VAL A 156 -27.49 16.77 3.14
C VAL A 156 -28.40 17.65 3.99
N ALA A 157 -28.13 18.95 4.05
CA ALA A 157 -29.08 19.92 4.58
C ALA A 157 -30.20 20.14 3.55
N ARG A 158 -31.33 19.44 3.73
CA ARG A 158 -32.50 19.56 2.82
C ARG A 158 -33.30 20.81 3.16
N ARG A 159 -33.33 21.77 2.24
CA ARG A 159 -34.33 22.83 2.26
C ARG A 159 -35.25 22.63 1.06
N PHE A 160 -36.56 22.67 1.33
CA PHE A 160 -37.55 22.72 0.27
C PHE A 160 -37.78 24.20 -0.02
N ASP A 161 -37.32 24.66 -1.17
CA ASP A 161 -37.56 26.01 -1.68
C ASP A 161 -38.02 25.88 -3.14
N ASP A 162 -39.07 26.61 -3.51
CA ASP A 162 -39.60 26.68 -4.90
C ASP A 162 -39.79 25.35 -5.68
N GLY A 163 -40.01 24.23 -4.98
CA GLY A 163 -40.27 22.91 -5.59
C GLY A 163 -39.02 22.09 -5.94
N VAL A 164 -37.82 22.57 -5.58
CA VAL A 164 -36.56 21.83 -5.66
C VAL A 164 -36.04 21.47 -4.25
N VAL A 165 -35.16 20.47 -4.19
CA VAL A 165 -34.41 20.11 -2.98
C VAL A 165 -33.03 20.72 -3.09
N ASP A 166 -32.73 21.70 -2.23
CA ASP A 166 -31.38 22.21 -2.06
C ASP A 166 -30.55 21.20 -1.27
N VAL A 167 -29.37 20.89 -1.80
CA VAL A 167 -28.36 20.04 -1.16
C VAL A 167 -27.08 20.83 -1.02
N ARG A 168 -26.56 20.94 0.20
CA ARG A 168 -25.25 21.55 0.49
C ARG A 168 -24.36 20.55 1.20
N PHE A 169 -23.06 20.56 0.89
CA PHE A 169 -22.10 19.70 1.59
C PHE A 169 -20.67 20.22 1.55
N ASP A 170 -19.97 20.02 2.67
CA ASP A 170 -18.56 20.34 2.86
C ASP A 170 -17.67 19.42 2.00
N LEU A 171 -16.66 20.01 1.37
CA LEU A 171 -15.69 19.32 0.53
C LEU A 171 -14.58 18.64 1.34
N ASP A 172 -14.38 19.03 2.60
CA ASP A 172 -13.45 18.36 3.50
C ASP A 172 -13.99 16.95 3.80
N PRO A 173 -13.30 15.87 3.34
CA PRO A 173 -13.86 14.54 3.42
C PRO A 173 -13.87 14.04 4.86
N THR A 174 -15.07 13.79 5.39
CA THR A 174 -15.30 13.12 6.68
C THR A 174 -14.76 11.69 6.66
N GLU A 175 -14.51 11.10 7.84
CA GLU A 175 -14.12 9.68 7.96
C GLU A 175 -15.11 8.76 7.24
N LYS A 176 -16.42 9.07 7.38
CA LYS A 176 -17.50 8.34 6.71
C LYS A 176 -17.40 8.42 5.18
N SER A 177 -17.14 9.60 4.61
CA SER A 177 -17.02 9.74 3.15
C SER A 177 -15.77 9.00 2.63
N ARG A 178 -14.63 9.09 3.33
CA ARG A 178 -13.40 8.34 3.01
C ARG A 178 -13.63 6.83 3.01
N ALA A 179 -14.32 6.31 4.02
CA ALA A 179 -14.64 4.89 4.13
C ALA A 179 -15.55 4.41 2.97
N VAL A 180 -16.55 5.20 2.58
CA VAL A 180 -17.43 4.84 1.46
C VAL A 180 -16.67 4.88 0.12
N MET A 181 -15.80 5.87 -0.09
CA MET A 181 -14.96 5.94 -1.28
C MET A 181 -14.04 4.72 -1.38
N ALA A 182 -13.39 4.35 -0.29
CA ALA A 182 -12.54 3.15 -0.22
C ALA A 182 -13.33 1.86 -0.50
N ALA A 183 -14.54 1.72 0.06
CA ALA A 183 -15.40 0.55 -0.17
C ALA A 183 -15.88 0.45 -1.63
N ARG A 184 -16.12 1.59 -2.29
CA ARG A 184 -16.49 1.63 -3.72
C ARG A 184 -15.31 1.29 -4.62
N GLU A 185 -14.14 1.85 -4.35
CA GLU A 185 -12.89 1.49 -5.02
C GLU A 185 -12.65 -0.02 -4.92
N HIS A 186 -12.77 -0.57 -3.71
CA HIS A 186 -12.64 -2.00 -3.44
C HIS A 186 -13.55 -2.87 -4.31
N ARG A 187 -14.87 -2.64 -4.26
CA ARG A 187 -15.84 -3.43 -5.01
C ARG A 187 -15.63 -3.34 -6.52
N ALA A 188 -15.32 -2.15 -7.03
CA ALA A 188 -15.08 -1.94 -8.45
C ALA A 188 -13.85 -2.72 -8.93
N GLU A 189 -12.74 -2.65 -8.19
CA GLU A 189 -11.50 -3.37 -8.53
C GLU A 189 -11.62 -4.88 -8.36
N SER A 190 -12.28 -5.35 -7.29
CA SER A 190 -12.60 -6.76 -7.05
C SER A 190 -13.38 -7.35 -8.23
N LEU A 191 -14.46 -6.68 -8.66
CA LEU A 191 -15.26 -7.12 -9.82
C LEU A 191 -14.47 -7.10 -11.13
N SER A 192 -13.59 -6.11 -11.30
CA SER A 192 -12.70 -6.00 -12.46
C SER A 192 -11.77 -7.21 -12.57
N VAL A 193 -11.11 -7.60 -11.47
CA VAL A 193 -10.25 -8.80 -11.41
C VAL A 193 -11.07 -10.08 -11.54
N ARG A 194 -12.25 -10.15 -10.92
CA ARG A 194 -13.15 -11.31 -11.03
C ARG A 194 -13.51 -11.59 -12.50
N GLY A 195 -13.77 -10.55 -13.30
CA GLY A 195 -14.02 -10.70 -14.73
C GLY A 195 -12.87 -11.31 -15.54
N LEU A 196 -11.62 -11.19 -15.05
CA LEU A 196 -10.44 -11.80 -15.65
C LEU A 196 -10.22 -13.25 -15.19
N LEU A 197 -10.57 -13.57 -13.95
CA LEU A 197 -10.35 -14.89 -13.33
C LEU A 197 -11.51 -15.86 -13.47
N HIS A 198 -12.73 -15.37 -13.74
CA HIS A 198 -13.94 -16.17 -13.97
C HIS A 198 -14.56 -15.88 -15.36
N PRO A 199 -13.79 -16.00 -16.46
CA PRO A 199 -14.32 -15.76 -17.80
C PRO A 199 -15.24 -16.90 -18.23
N ARG A 200 -16.31 -16.59 -18.97
CA ARG A 200 -17.17 -17.58 -19.63
C ARG A 200 -16.76 -17.82 -21.08
N SER A 201 -15.95 -16.93 -21.65
CA SER A 201 -15.43 -17.06 -23.00
C SER A 201 -14.01 -16.52 -23.13
N VAL A 202 -13.14 -17.26 -23.83
CA VAL A 202 -11.73 -16.95 -24.05
C VAL A 202 -11.42 -17.02 -25.54
N VAL A 203 -10.76 -15.98 -26.07
CA VAL A 203 -10.20 -16.00 -27.42
C VAL A 203 -8.67 -15.95 -27.37
N VAL A 204 -8.01 -16.85 -28.10
CA VAL A 204 -6.54 -16.87 -28.22
C VAL A 204 -6.12 -16.29 -29.57
N ILE A 205 -5.39 -15.17 -29.54
CA ILE A 205 -4.90 -14.45 -30.71
C ILE A 205 -3.39 -14.64 -30.82
N GLY A 206 -2.94 -15.22 -31.93
CA GLY A 206 -1.55 -15.66 -32.11
C GLY A 206 -1.32 -17.16 -31.84
N ALA A 207 -2.38 -17.93 -31.62
CA ALA A 207 -2.29 -19.39 -31.69
C ALA A 207 -1.96 -19.81 -33.13
N SER A 208 -1.03 -20.77 -33.27
CA SER A 208 -0.63 -21.31 -34.57
C SER A 208 -0.65 -22.83 -34.55
N ARG A 209 -0.52 -23.47 -35.73
CA ARG A 209 -0.34 -24.92 -35.82
C ARG A 209 1.05 -25.40 -35.37
N ASN A 210 1.99 -24.48 -35.12
CA ASN A 210 3.33 -24.82 -34.64
C ASN A 210 3.30 -25.10 -33.12
N PRO A 211 3.59 -26.34 -32.67
CA PRO A 211 3.57 -26.71 -31.26
C PRO A 211 4.59 -25.95 -30.39
N LYS A 212 5.58 -25.30 -31.01
CA LYS A 212 6.60 -24.50 -30.31
C LYS A 212 6.22 -23.03 -30.14
N SER A 213 5.09 -22.59 -30.69
CA SER A 213 4.66 -21.19 -30.56
C SER A 213 3.97 -20.95 -29.22
N THR A 214 4.18 -19.76 -28.65
CA THR A 214 3.58 -19.35 -27.36
C THR A 214 2.06 -19.42 -27.37
N GLY A 215 1.41 -18.93 -28.43
CA GLY A 215 -0.05 -19.01 -28.55
C GLY A 215 -0.57 -20.45 -28.67
N ASN A 216 0.17 -21.36 -29.31
CA ASN A 216 -0.21 -22.78 -29.34
C ASN A 216 -0.09 -23.42 -27.95
N LEU A 217 0.98 -23.13 -27.21
CA LEU A 217 1.17 -23.64 -25.85
C LEU A 217 0.02 -23.20 -24.93
N ILE A 218 -0.37 -21.93 -24.95
CA ILE A 218 -1.47 -21.44 -24.10
C ILE A 218 -2.80 -22.07 -24.50
N LEU A 219 -3.08 -22.17 -25.80
CA LEU A 219 -4.28 -22.87 -26.27
C LEU A 219 -4.29 -24.33 -25.81
N LYS A 220 -3.16 -25.02 -25.90
CA LYS A 220 -3.01 -26.39 -25.41
C LYS A 220 -3.30 -26.46 -23.90
N ASN A 221 -2.76 -25.54 -23.12
CA ASN A 221 -2.96 -25.50 -21.67
C ASN A 221 -4.43 -25.28 -21.29
N LEU A 222 -5.17 -24.44 -22.02
CA LEU A 222 -6.61 -24.25 -21.84
C LEU A 222 -7.41 -25.52 -22.17
N VAL A 223 -7.04 -26.22 -23.25
CA VAL A 223 -7.68 -27.49 -23.64
C VAL A 223 -7.36 -28.60 -22.63
N ASP A 224 -6.10 -28.74 -22.22
CA ASP A 224 -5.66 -29.76 -21.25
C ASP A 224 -6.28 -29.54 -19.86
N ALA A 225 -6.56 -28.29 -19.49
CA ALA A 225 -7.23 -27.94 -18.24
C ALA A 225 -8.74 -28.26 -18.29
N ASP A 226 -9.30 -28.56 -19.46
CA ASP A 226 -10.74 -28.73 -19.69
C ASP A 226 -11.54 -27.49 -19.24
N PHE A 227 -11.13 -26.32 -19.75
CA PHE A 227 -11.77 -25.03 -19.47
C PHE A 227 -13.29 -25.11 -19.67
N ASP A 228 -14.07 -24.64 -18.69
CA ASP A 228 -15.52 -24.84 -18.65
C ASP A 228 -16.31 -23.88 -19.58
N GLY A 229 -15.65 -22.87 -20.14
CA GLY A 229 -16.27 -21.85 -20.99
C GLY A 229 -16.04 -22.01 -22.50
N ASP A 230 -16.55 -21.06 -23.28
CA ASP A 230 -16.37 -21.01 -24.73
C ASP A 230 -14.91 -20.67 -25.08
N LEU A 231 -14.30 -21.44 -25.98
CA LEU A 231 -12.92 -21.25 -26.40
C LEU A 231 -12.84 -21.04 -27.91
N TRP A 232 -12.19 -19.95 -28.33
CA TRP A 232 -12.02 -19.59 -29.74
C TRP A 232 -10.58 -19.22 -30.07
N VAL A 233 -10.24 -19.28 -31.35
CA VAL A 233 -8.93 -18.87 -31.89
C VAL A 233 -9.12 -17.84 -32.99
N VAL A 234 -8.24 -16.85 -33.07
CA VAL A 234 -8.10 -16.01 -34.26
C VAL A 234 -6.87 -16.47 -35.04
N HIS A 235 -7.09 -16.96 -36.26
CA HIS A 235 -6.04 -17.47 -37.15
C HIS A 235 -6.36 -17.12 -38.63
N PRO A 236 -5.39 -16.62 -39.42
CA PRO A 236 -5.65 -16.13 -40.78
C PRO A 236 -6.10 -17.20 -41.76
N GLU A 237 -5.61 -18.44 -41.63
CA GLU A 237 -5.84 -19.51 -42.60
C GLU A 237 -6.59 -20.76 -42.12
N ALA A 238 -6.43 -21.14 -40.84
CA ALA A 238 -6.92 -22.40 -40.31
C ALA A 238 -8.38 -22.27 -39.85
N ASP A 239 -9.17 -23.32 -40.06
CA ASP A 239 -10.55 -23.39 -39.57
C ASP A 239 -10.62 -23.99 -38.15
N THR A 240 -9.58 -24.73 -37.73
CA THR A 240 -9.41 -25.20 -36.35
C THR A 240 -7.94 -25.23 -35.94
N VAL A 241 -7.67 -25.09 -34.64
CA VAL A 241 -6.34 -25.30 -34.03
C VAL A 241 -6.54 -26.11 -32.74
N LEU A 242 -5.86 -27.25 -32.59
CA LEU A 242 -6.04 -28.17 -31.44
C LEU A 242 -7.50 -28.58 -31.18
N GLY A 243 -8.31 -28.69 -32.24
CA GLY A 243 -9.74 -29.02 -32.13
C GLY A 243 -10.65 -27.84 -31.77
N VAL A 244 -10.07 -26.66 -31.50
CA VAL A 244 -10.81 -25.43 -31.18
C VAL A 244 -11.18 -24.68 -32.48
N PRO A 245 -12.41 -24.16 -32.63
CA PRO A 245 -12.81 -23.35 -33.77
C PRO A 245 -11.93 -22.10 -33.96
N ALA A 246 -11.48 -21.87 -35.20
CA ALA A 246 -10.66 -20.73 -35.55
C ALA A 246 -11.39 -19.79 -36.53
N TYR A 247 -11.29 -18.50 -36.26
CA TYR A 247 -11.92 -17.40 -36.98
C TYR A 247 -10.87 -16.50 -37.63
N ARG A 248 -11.22 -15.85 -38.74
CA ARG A 248 -10.26 -15.05 -39.53
C ARG A 248 -9.94 -13.72 -38.86
N SER A 249 -10.90 -13.15 -38.15
CA SER A 249 -10.77 -11.92 -37.38
C SER A 249 -11.60 -11.97 -36.10
N THR A 250 -11.38 -11.03 -35.18
CA THR A 250 -12.21 -10.89 -33.97
C THR A 250 -13.66 -10.49 -34.30
N ALA A 251 -13.91 -9.90 -35.47
CA ALA A 251 -15.25 -9.53 -35.92
C ALA A 251 -16.09 -10.75 -36.34
N ASP A 252 -15.45 -11.87 -36.67
CA ASP A 252 -16.11 -13.11 -37.07
C ASP A 252 -16.49 -13.99 -35.87
N LEU A 253 -16.16 -13.57 -34.64
CA LEU A 253 -16.47 -14.32 -33.43
C LEU A 253 -17.99 -14.46 -33.24
N PRO A 254 -18.47 -15.59 -32.68
CA PRO A 254 -19.90 -15.84 -32.51
C PRO A 254 -20.56 -14.96 -31.45
N GLY A 255 -19.76 -14.30 -30.61
CA GLY A 255 -20.20 -13.38 -29.56
C GLY A 255 -19.02 -12.66 -28.91
N PRO A 256 -19.29 -11.79 -27.92
CA PRO A 256 -18.22 -11.10 -27.19
C PRO A 256 -17.40 -12.09 -26.35
N ALA A 257 -16.08 -11.96 -26.41
CA ALA A 257 -15.19 -12.71 -25.53
C ALA A 257 -15.00 -11.96 -24.20
N ASP A 258 -15.00 -12.66 -23.06
CA ASP A 258 -14.67 -12.02 -21.77
C ASP A 258 -13.20 -11.64 -21.72
N ILE A 259 -12.30 -12.55 -22.13
CA ILE A 259 -10.86 -12.27 -22.21
C ILE A 259 -10.25 -12.65 -23.57
N ALA A 260 -9.30 -11.85 -24.02
CA ALA A 260 -8.43 -12.16 -25.15
C ALA A 260 -6.99 -12.40 -24.69
N VAL A 261 -6.42 -13.56 -25.01
CA VAL A 261 -5.02 -13.88 -24.77
C VAL A 261 -4.21 -13.56 -26.03
N ILE A 262 -3.28 -12.61 -25.92
CA ILE A 262 -2.54 -12.04 -27.04
C ILE A 262 -1.09 -12.53 -27.01
N ALA A 263 -0.73 -13.32 -28.02
CA ALA A 263 0.61 -13.90 -28.22
C ALA A 263 1.15 -13.60 -29.63
N VAL A 264 1.02 -12.36 -30.08
CA VAL A 264 1.55 -11.84 -31.37
C VAL A 264 2.76 -10.92 -31.15
N PRO A 265 3.59 -10.61 -32.17
CA PRO A 265 4.70 -9.66 -32.01
C PRO A 265 4.27 -8.31 -31.44
N ALA A 266 5.14 -7.67 -30.64
CA ALA A 266 4.83 -6.44 -29.89
C ALA A 266 4.23 -5.32 -30.75
N ASP A 267 4.75 -5.13 -31.97
CA ASP A 267 4.31 -4.08 -32.89
C ASP A 267 2.88 -4.28 -33.40
N SER A 268 2.34 -5.50 -33.32
CA SER A 268 0.96 -5.82 -33.72
C SER A 268 -0.03 -5.80 -32.54
N VAL A 269 0.45 -5.74 -31.30
CA VAL A 269 -0.41 -5.90 -30.11
C VAL A 269 -1.45 -4.77 -30.02
N ILE A 270 -1.06 -3.53 -30.28
CA ILE A 270 -1.97 -2.38 -30.13
C ILE A 270 -3.12 -2.46 -31.15
N ASP A 271 -2.83 -2.87 -32.39
CA ASP A 271 -3.87 -3.08 -33.41
C ASP A 271 -4.80 -4.24 -33.04
N VAL A 272 -4.27 -5.32 -32.48
CA VAL A 272 -5.08 -6.42 -31.94
C VAL A 272 -5.97 -5.94 -30.80
N VAL A 273 -5.48 -5.07 -29.91
CA VAL A 273 -6.31 -4.50 -28.83
C VAL A 273 -7.43 -3.63 -29.39
N ARG A 274 -7.20 -2.86 -30.46
CA ARG A 274 -8.27 -2.11 -31.16
C ARG A 274 -9.33 -3.07 -31.73
N GLN A 275 -8.91 -4.16 -32.36
CA GLN A 275 -9.82 -5.21 -32.86
C GLN A 275 -10.59 -5.91 -31.73
N CYS A 276 -9.97 -6.10 -30.56
CA CYS A 276 -10.63 -6.62 -29.37
C CYS A 276 -11.68 -5.64 -28.84
N ALA A 277 -11.41 -4.33 -28.87
CA ALA A 277 -12.39 -3.31 -28.49
C ALA A 277 -13.64 -3.35 -29.39
N GLU A 278 -13.45 -3.48 -30.71
CA GLU A 278 -14.54 -3.61 -31.68
C GLU A 278 -15.39 -4.87 -31.42
N ALA A 279 -14.73 -5.97 -31.02
CA ALA A 279 -15.39 -7.22 -30.63
C ALA A 279 -15.94 -7.22 -29.18
N SER A 280 -15.94 -6.06 -28.50
CA SER A 280 -16.45 -5.90 -27.13
C SER A 280 -15.79 -6.82 -26.09
N VAL A 281 -14.49 -7.08 -26.25
CA VAL A 281 -13.69 -7.80 -25.27
C VAL A 281 -13.57 -6.97 -23.98
N LYS A 282 -13.61 -7.63 -22.82
CA LYS A 282 -13.58 -6.94 -21.50
C LYS A 282 -12.19 -6.89 -20.87
N GLY A 283 -11.31 -7.83 -21.20
CA GLY A 283 -9.95 -7.87 -20.69
C GLY A 283 -8.97 -8.50 -21.67
N VAL A 284 -7.71 -8.06 -21.61
CA VAL A 284 -6.63 -8.60 -22.45
C VAL A 284 -5.47 -9.10 -21.60
N VAL A 285 -4.96 -10.29 -21.95
CA VAL A 285 -3.76 -10.89 -21.36
C VAL A 285 -2.65 -10.84 -22.40
N VAL A 286 -1.71 -9.91 -22.21
CA VAL A 286 -0.61 -9.67 -23.16
C VAL A 286 0.63 -10.42 -22.70
N VAL A 287 0.88 -11.58 -23.31
CA VAL A 287 2.02 -12.43 -23.01
C VAL A 287 3.30 -11.93 -23.68
N SER A 288 3.15 -11.25 -24.81
CA SER A 288 4.27 -10.75 -25.61
C SER A 288 5.18 -9.78 -24.86
N SER A 289 6.49 -9.99 -25.01
CA SER A 289 7.55 -9.03 -24.68
C SER A 289 7.78 -8.04 -25.84
N GLY A 290 8.66 -7.07 -25.66
CA GLY A 290 8.96 -5.96 -26.59
C GLY A 290 8.44 -4.60 -26.11
N PHE A 291 8.23 -4.42 -24.81
CA PHE A 291 7.63 -3.22 -24.21
C PHE A 291 8.64 -2.49 -23.33
N ALA A 292 8.22 -1.90 -22.20
CA ALA A 292 9.05 -1.02 -21.39
C ALA A 292 10.38 -1.63 -20.92
N GLU A 293 10.50 -2.96 -20.87
CA GLU A 293 11.73 -3.68 -20.59
C GLU A 293 12.81 -3.52 -21.67
N THR A 294 12.45 -3.05 -22.87
CA THR A 294 13.37 -2.81 -23.99
C THR A 294 13.87 -1.36 -24.09
N GLY A 295 13.44 -0.47 -23.19
CA GLY A 295 13.85 0.93 -23.16
C GLY A 295 12.73 1.91 -23.50
N SER A 296 13.08 3.12 -23.94
CA SER A 296 12.15 4.25 -24.07
C SER A 296 11.07 4.06 -25.14
N GLU A 297 11.42 3.44 -26.28
CA GLU A 297 10.44 3.15 -27.34
C GLU A 297 9.41 2.13 -26.87
N GLY A 298 9.88 1.05 -26.23
CA GLY A 298 9.02 0.04 -25.63
C GLY A 298 8.15 0.61 -24.51
N LEU A 299 8.64 1.59 -23.74
CA LEU A 299 7.84 2.32 -22.74
C LEU A 299 6.73 3.15 -23.39
N ALA A 300 7.02 3.82 -24.52
CA ALA A 300 5.99 4.53 -25.29
C ALA A 300 4.92 3.56 -25.81
N ARG A 301 5.33 2.42 -26.36
CA ARG A 301 4.44 1.33 -26.81
C ARG A 301 3.57 0.81 -25.66
N GLN A 302 4.15 0.61 -24.47
CA GLN A 302 3.41 0.17 -23.27
C GLN A 302 2.36 1.19 -22.82
N ARG A 303 2.70 2.49 -22.84
CA ARG A 303 1.75 3.56 -22.52
C ARG A 303 0.60 3.61 -23.52
N GLU A 304 0.88 3.41 -24.81
CA GLU A 304 -0.15 3.35 -25.85
C GLU A 304 -1.06 2.12 -25.69
N LEU A 305 -0.49 0.95 -25.35
CA LEU A 305 -1.25 -0.27 -25.03
C LEU A 305 -2.27 0.00 -23.91
N VAL A 306 -1.81 0.49 -22.75
CA VAL A 306 -2.67 0.75 -21.58
C VAL A 306 -3.73 1.80 -21.91
N ARG A 307 -3.33 2.91 -22.56
CA ARG A 307 -4.26 3.96 -22.97
C ARG A 307 -5.33 3.44 -23.90
N THR A 308 -4.96 2.65 -24.91
CA THR A 308 -5.90 2.08 -25.89
C THR A 308 -6.87 1.11 -25.22
N ALA A 309 -6.38 0.26 -24.32
CA ALA A 309 -7.22 -0.69 -23.60
C ALA A 309 -8.21 0.02 -22.67
N ARG A 310 -7.73 0.88 -21.77
CA ARG A 310 -8.57 1.57 -20.77
C ARG A 310 -9.58 2.52 -21.42
N ALA A 311 -9.19 3.22 -22.49
CA ALA A 311 -10.11 4.07 -23.25
C ALA A 311 -11.29 3.27 -23.86
N ASN A 312 -11.13 1.97 -24.10
CA ASN A 312 -12.17 1.08 -24.61
C ASN A 312 -12.78 0.18 -23.52
N GLY A 313 -12.56 0.50 -22.24
CA GLY A 313 -13.16 -0.20 -21.12
C GLY A 313 -12.51 -1.53 -20.74
N MET A 314 -11.37 -1.86 -21.35
CA MET A 314 -10.62 -3.09 -21.08
C MET A 314 -9.58 -2.91 -19.96
N ARG A 315 -9.34 -3.99 -19.21
CA ARG A 315 -8.16 -4.14 -18.34
C ARG A 315 -7.05 -4.92 -19.04
N VAL A 316 -5.79 -4.67 -18.64
CA VAL A 316 -4.60 -5.34 -19.17
C VAL A 316 -3.87 -6.13 -18.09
N VAL A 317 -3.65 -7.42 -18.36
CA VAL A 317 -2.64 -8.23 -17.65
C VAL A 317 -1.39 -8.29 -18.51
N GLY A 318 -0.24 -7.88 -17.96
CA GLY A 318 1.00 -7.72 -18.72
C GLY A 318 1.35 -6.27 -19.04
N PRO A 319 2.09 -6.00 -20.14
CA PRO A 319 2.65 -6.98 -21.09
C PRO A 319 3.80 -7.79 -20.47
N ASN A 320 4.46 -8.64 -21.27
CA ASN A 320 5.53 -9.54 -20.81
C ASN A 320 5.06 -10.44 -19.63
N SER A 321 3.81 -10.88 -19.72
CA SER A 321 3.14 -11.66 -18.68
C SER A 321 3.37 -13.16 -18.88
N PHE A 322 3.45 -13.91 -17.77
CA PHE A 322 3.36 -15.37 -17.82
C PHE A 322 1.91 -15.87 -18.02
N GLY A 323 0.92 -14.98 -17.90
CA GLY A 323 -0.51 -15.23 -17.99
C GLY A 323 -1.19 -15.34 -16.62
N LEU A 324 -2.39 -15.93 -16.62
CA LEU A 324 -3.21 -16.10 -15.43
C LEU A 324 -3.86 -17.48 -15.40
N LEU A 325 -4.27 -17.92 -14.20
CA LEU A 325 -4.97 -19.17 -13.98
C LEU A 325 -5.97 -19.07 -12.82
N ASN A 326 -6.97 -19.93 -12.88
CA ASN A 326 -7.95 -20.17 -11.82
C ASN A 326 -8.18 -21.69 -11.72
N ALA A 327 -7.88 -22.27 -10.56
CA ALA A 327 -7.96 -23.71 -10.32
C ALA A 327 -9.32 -24.16 -9.78
N ASP A 328 -10.30 -23.25 -9.66
CA ASP A 328 -11.68 -23.58 -9.33
C ASP A 328 -12.22 -24.63 -10.32
N PRO A 329 -12.75 -25.78 -9.85
CA PRO A 329 -13.31 -26.83 -10.71
C PRO A 329 -14.43 -26.34 -11.64
N ASP A 330 -15.16 -25.29 -11.26
CA ASP A 330 -16.22 -24.71 -12.09
C ASP A 330 -15.69 -23.71 -13.15
N VAL A 331 -14.37 -23.47 -13.17
CA VAL A 331 -13.73 -22.53 -14.11
C VAL A 331 -12.64 -23.22 -14.93
N ARG A 332 -11.67 -23.84 -14.25
CA ARG A 332 -10.54 -24.58 -14.85
C ARG A 332 -9.77 -23.77 -15.91
N LEU A 333 -9.39 -22.54 -15.56
CA LEU A 333 -8.71 -21.61 -16.46
C LEU A 333 -7.20 -21.75 -16.36
N ASN A 334 -6.53 -22.13 -17.45
CA ASN A 334 -5.06 -22.05 -17.59
C ASN A 334 -4.66 -21.20 -18.81
N ALA A 335 -4.93 -19.89 -18.74
CA ALA A 335 -4.53 -18.91 -19.74
C ALA A 335 -3.08 -18.42 -19.50
N SER A 336 -2.14 -19.37 -19.37
CA SER A 336 -0.77 -19.08 -18.97
C SER A 336 0.25 -19.98 -19.66
N LEU A 337 1.53 -19.70 -19.43
CA LEU A 337 2.65 -20.53 -19.86
C LEU A 337 2.95 -21.69 -18.90
N ALA A 338 2.09 -21.92 -17.88
CA ALA A 338 2.24 -23.03 -16.96
C ALA A 338 1.98 -24.37 -17.68
N PRO A 339 2.88 -25.36 -17.56
CA PRO A 339 2.73 -26.64 -18.25
C PRO A 339 1.56 -27.50 -17.72
N PHE A 340 1.00 -27.15 -16.57
CA PHE A 340 -0.17 -27.81 -15.97
C PHE A 340 -0.94 -26.80 -15.12
N LEU A 341 -2.25 -27.04 -14.95
CA LEU A 341 -3.04 -26.35 -13.94
C LEU A 341 -2.65 -26.91 -12.56
N PRO A 342 -2.24 -26.09 -11.58
CA PRO A 342 -1.91 -26.58 -10.24
C PRO A 342 -3.16 -27.22 -9.58
N PRO A 343 -2.97 -28.14 -8.63
CA PRO A 343 -4.09 -28.67 -7.85
C PRO A 343 -4.91 -27.54 -7.22
N THR A 344 -6.22 -27.71 -7.18
CA THR A 344 -7.11 -26.77 -6.48
C THR A 344 -6.71 -26.67 -5.02
N GLY A 345 -6.57 -25.44 -4.53
CA GLY A 345 -6.37 -25.15 -3.12
C GLY A 345 -6.79 -23.73 -2.79
N ASP A 346 -6.35 -23.24 -1.64
CA ASP A 346 -6.80 -21.98 -1.06
C ASP A 346 -5.71 -20.91 -0.95
N PHE A 347 -4.61 -21.08 -1.70
CA PHE A 347 -3.50 -20.13 -1.76
C PHE A 347 -3.54 -19.29 -3.02
N GLY A 348 -3.77 -17.98 -2.87
CA GLY A 348 -3.74 -17.01 -3.97
C GLY A 348 -2.31 -16.53 -4.23
N LEU A 349 -1.88 -16.46 -5.50
CA LEU A 349 -0.52 -16.06 -5.85
C LEU A 349 -0.47 -14.92 -6.88
N PHE A 350 0.41 -13.94 -6.65
CA PHE A 350 0.68 -12.87 -7.59
C PHE A 350 2.18 -12.74 -7.83
N SER A 351 2.58 -12.56 -9.09
CA SER A 351 3.97 -12.33 -9.46
C SER A 351 4.10 -11.18 -10.45
N GLN A 352 5.07 -10.29 -10.21
CA GLN A 352 5.48 -9.30 -11.21
C GLN A 352 6.50 -9.88 -12.21
N SER A 353 7.23 -10.94 -11.84
CA SER A 353 8.16 -11.57 -12.77
C SER A 353 7.45 -12.59 -13.65
N GLY A 354 7.50 -12.37 -14.97
CA GLY A 354 7.04 -13.34 -15.97
C GLY A 354 7.91 -14.60 -15.98
N ALA A 355 9.23 -14.45 -16.04
CA ALA A 355 10.17 -15.58 -16.10
C ALA A 355 10.14 -16.46 -14.83
N LEU A 356 9.90 -15.87 -13.65
CA LEU A 356 9.81 -16.63 -12.39
C LEU A 356 8.44 -17.26 -12.15
N GLY A 357 7.42 -16.95 -12.96
CA GLY A 357 6.07 -17.50 -12.80
C GLY A 357 6.05 -19.04 -12.74
N ILE A 358 6.82 -19.69 -13.63
CA ILE A 358 6.97 -21.16 -13.63
C ILE A 358 7.66 -21.67 -12.36
N ALA A 359 8.66 -20.96 -11.85
CA ALA A 359 9.41 -21.34 -10.66
C ALA A 359 8.55 -21.23 -9.40
N VAL A 360 7.68 -20.22 -9.34
CA VAL A 360 6.69 -20.03 -8.27
C VAL A 360 5.69 -21.19 -8.28
N LEU A 361 5.04 -21.48 -9.41
CA LEU A 361 4.06 -22.56 -9.50
C LEU A 361 4.68 -23.95 -9.27
N ALA A 362 5.87 -24.20 -9.82
CA ALA A 362 6.59 -25.45 -9.56
C ALA A 362 6.99 -25.59 -8.08
N SER A 363 7.25 -24.49 -7.38
CA SER A 363 7.56 -24.51 -5.95
C SER A 363 6.34 -24.81 -5.08
N ALA A 364 5.16 -24.34 -5.49
CA ALA A 364 3.88 -24.72 -4.87
C ALA A 364 3.61 -26.22 -5.05
N ALA A 365 3.70 -26.71 -6.29
CA ALA A 365 3.45 -28.11 -6.62
C ALA A 365 4.40 -29.07 -5.89
N ARG A 366 5.70 -28.74 -5.79
CA ARG A 366 6.69 -29.55 -5.04
C ARG A 366 6.38 -29.68 -3.54
N ARG A 367 5.63 -28.74 -2.97
CA ARG A 367 5.23 -28.74 -1.56
C ARG A 367 3.80 -29.23 -1.34
N GLY A 368 3.15 -29.78 -2.38
CA GLY A 368 1.76 -30.22 -2.28
C GLY A 368 0.78 -29.08 -1.98
N LEU A 369 1.15 -27.83 -2.31
CA LEU A 369 0.30 -26.66 -2.07
C LEU A 369 -0.62 -26.44 -3.27
N GLY A 370 -1.93 -26.56 -3.03
CA GLY A 370 -2.93 -26.17 -4.00
C GLY A 370 -3.02 -24.65 -4.12
N VAL A 371 -3.35 -24.18 -5.32
CA VAL A 371 -3.46 -22.76 -5.66
C VAL A 371 -4.93 -22.45 -5.94
N SER A 372 -5.45 -21.33 -5.46
CA SER A 372 -6.81 -20.89 -5.81
C SER A 372 -6.79 -20.18 -7.16
N SER A 373 -5.97 -19.14 -7.26
CA SER A 373 -5.76 -18.33 -8.45
C SER A 373 -4.31 -17.84 -8.52
N PHE A 374 -3.81 -17.67 -9.73
CA PHE A 374 -2.49 -17.07 -9.95
C PHE A 374 -2.50 -16.09 -11.11
N VAL A 375 -1.84 -14.95 -10.90
CA VAL A 375 -1.67 -13.93 -11.93
C VAL A 375 -0.21 -13.48 -12.00
N SER A 376 0.34 -13.50 -13.21
CA SER A 376 1.61 -12.85 -13.52
C SER A 376 1.36 -11.52 -14.22
N ALA A 377 1.64 -10.40 -13.57
CA ALA A 377 1.43 -9.08 -14.16
C ALA A 377 2.52 -8.66 -15.16
N GLY A 378 3.65 -9.38 -15.23
CA GLY A 378 4.80 -8.96 -16.01
C GLY A 378 5.22 -7.54 -15.65
N ASN A 379 5.30 -6.67 -16.66
CA ASN A 379 5.64 -5.25 -16.47
C ASN A 379 4.64 -4.47 -15.59
N ARG A 380 3.49 -5.06 -15.24
CA ARG A 380 2.47 -4.46 -14.37
C ARG A 380 2.02 -3.10 -14.88
N ALA A 381 1.68 -3.03 -16.16
CA ALA A 381 1.31 -1.79 -16.82
C ALA A 381 -0.12 -1.32 -16.46
N ASP A 382 -1.00 -2.23 -16.05
CA ASP A 382 -2.35 -1.91 -15.57
C ASP A 382 -2.72 -2.70 -14.32
N LEU A 383 -3.00 -4.01 -14.42
CA LEU A 383 -3.35 -4.83 -13.27
C LEU A 383 -2.16 -4.94 -12.29
N SER A 384 -2.43 -4.73 -10.99
CA SER A 384 -1.42 -4.71 -9.93
C SER A 384 -1.73 -5.68 -8.79
N GLY A 385 -0.76 -5.83 -7.86
CA GLY A 385 -0.96 -6.60 -6.64
C GLY A 385 -2.04 -5.99 -5.72
N ASN A 386 -2.29 -4.69 -5.82
CA ASN A 386 -3.38 -4.04 -5.07
C ASN A 386 -4.74 -4.56 -5.55
N ASP A 387 -4.94 -4.65 -6.88
CA ASP A 387 -6.18 -5.18 -7.46
C ASP A 387 -6.43 -6.63 -7.03
N MET A 388 -5.37 -7.47 -7.04
CA MET A 388 -5.45 -8.87 -6.61
C MET A 388 -5.79 -9.01 -5.13
N MET A 389 -5.18 -8.20 -4.26
CA MET A 389 -5.53 -8.21 -2.83
C MET A 389 -6.99 -7.79 -2.59
N GLN A 390 -7.51 -6.83 -3.36
CA GLN A 390 -8.92 -6.44 -3.27
C GLN A 390 -9.84 -7.60 -3.68
N TYR A 391 -9.50 -8.31 -4.75
CA TYR A 391 -10.25 -9.51 -5.15
C TYR A 391 -10.21 -10.61 -4.08
N TRP A 392 -9.03 -10.95 -3.56
CA TRP A 392 -8.89 -12.03 -2.59
C TRP A 392 -9.54 -11.75 -1.25
N GLU A 393 -9.78 -10.49 -0.89
CA GLU A 393 -10.55 -10.15 0.31
C GLU A 393 -11.97 -10.74 0.25
N GLU A 394 -12.63 -10.63 -0.91
CA GLU A 394 -14.01 -11.11 -1.12
C GLU A 394 -14.09 -12.57 -1.62
N ASP A 395 -12.99 -13.13 -2.13
CA ASP A 395 -12.96 -14.49 -2.69
C ASP A 395 -13.01 -15.58 -1.60
N PRO A 396 -14.10 -16.35 -1.45
CA PRO A 396 -14.20 -17.39 -0.43
C PRO A 396 -13.25 -18.57 -0.69
N GLY A 397 -12.80 -18.76 -1.95
CA GLY A 397 -11.87 -19.84 -2.32
C GLY A 397 -10.43 -19.59 -1.89
N THR A 398 -10.09 -18.39 -1.41
CA THR A 398 -8.73 -18.04 -0.99
C THR A 398 -8.66 -17.79 0.51
N ARG A 399 -7.77 -18.50 1.22
CA ARG A 399 -7.52 -18.36 2.67
C ARG A 399 -6.25 -17.60 3.00
N ALA A 400 -5.20 -17.73 2.18
CA ALA A 400 -3.94 -17.00 2.34
C ALA A 400 -3.40 -16.55 0.99
N VAL A 401 -2.60 -15.48 0.97
CA VAL A 401 -2.08 -14.90 -0.28
C VAL A 401 -0.57 -14.72 -0.26
N GLY A 402 0.06 -14.98 -1.41
CA GLY A 402 1.48 -14.79 -1.65
C GLY A 402 1.72 -13.79 -2.77
N LEU A 403 2.57 -12.79 -2.50
CA LEU A 403 2.89 -11.70 -3.43
C LEU A 403 4.39 -11.68 -3.68
N TYR A 404 4.82 -11.89 -4.92
CA TYR A 404 6.18 -11.62 -5.36
C TYR A 404 6.23 -10.21 -5.98
N LEU A 405 6.77 -9.25 -5.21
CA LEU A 405 6.79 -7.83 -5.56
C LEU A 405 8.23 -7.34 -5.75
N GLU A 406 8.50 -6.83 -6.94
CA GLU A 406 9.76 -6.17 -7.26
C GLU A 406 9.63 -4.64 -7.16
N SER A 407 8.42 -4.12 -7.37
CA SER A 407 8.07 -2.72 -7.10
C SER A 407 6.63 -2.55 -6.61
N ILE A 408 6.34 -1.42 -5.95
CA ILE A 408 5.01 -1.09 -5.42
C ILE A 408 4.53 0.20 -6.09
N GLY A 409 3.39 0.16 -6.79
CA GLY A 409 2.88 1.31 -7.56
C GLY A 409 2.29 2.42 -6.71
N ASN A 410 1.31 2.07 -5.86
CA ASN A 410 0.71 2.97 -4.88
C ASN A 410 0.87 2.36 -3.48
N PRO A 411 1.92 2.73 -2.71
CA PRO A 411 2.24 2.12 -1.42
C PRO A 411 1.32 2.51 -0.27
N ARG A 412 0.74 3.72 -0.26
CA ARG A 412 -0.30 4.09 0.72
C ARG A 412 -1.54 3.24 0.54
N LYS A 413 -2.00 3.10 -0.71
CA LYS A 413 -3.07 2.16 -1.08
C LYS A 413 -2.68 0.72 -0.76
N PHE A 414 -1.44 0.31 -1.05
CA PHE A 414 -0.93 -1.02 -0.72
C PHE A 414 -1.00 -1.29 0.78
N SER A 415 -0.44 -0.41 1.63
CA SER A 415 -0.43 -0.57 3.09
C SER A 415 -1.85 -0.65 3.65
N ARG A 416 -2.75 0.24 3.20
CA ARG A 416 -4.16 0.24 3.60
C ARG A 416 -4.89 -1.06 3.20
N ILE A 417 -4.71 -1.53 1.96
CA ILE A 417 -5.34 -2.77 1.49
C ILE A 417 -4.72 -3.98 2.18
N ALA A 418 -3.39 -4.02 2.31
CA ALA A 418 -2.67 -5.12 2.95
C ALA A 418 -3.06 -5.25 4.43
N ARG A 419 -3.13 -4.15 5.19
CA ARG A 419 -3.59 -4.14 6.59
C ARG A 419 -5.02 -4.66 6.73
N ARG A 420 -5.92 -4.21 5.85
CA ARG A 420 -7.31 -4.68 5.84
C ARG A 420 -7.40 -6.17 5.49
N LEU A 421 -6.72 -6.61 4.45
CA LEU A 421 -6.68 -8.02 4.05
C LEU A 421 -6.04 -8.89 5.15
N ALA A 422 -4.88 -8.50 5.68
CA ALA A 422 -4.14 -9.22 6.73
C ALA A 422 -4.95 -9.47 8.00
N SER A 423 -5.90 -8.59 8.33
CA SER A 423 -6.81 -8.78 9.48
C SER A 423 -7.73 -10.01 9.33
N THR A 424 -8.02 -10.42 8.10
CA THR A 424 -8.91 -11.56 7.80
C THR A 424 -8.17 -12.74 7.16
N LYS A 425 -7.22 -12.47 6.26
CA LYS A 425 -6.47 -13.44 5.46
C LYS A 425 -4.97 -13.10 5.48
N PRO A 426 -4.08 -14.03 5.83
CA PRO A 426 -2.64 -13.77 5.87
C PRO A 426 -2.07 -13.32 4.52
N VAL A 427 -1.19 -12.32 4.55
CA VAL A 427 -0.49 -11.79 3.37
C VAL A 427 1.00 -12.03 3.50
N VAL A 428 1.58 -12.80 2.56
CA VAL A 428 3.02 -13.10 2.52
C VAL A 428 3.65 -12.37 1.33
N VAL A 429 4.63 -11.51 1.57
CA VAL A 429 5.34 -10.79 0.49
C VAL A 429 6.78 -11.28 0.38
N VAL A 430 7.18 -11.70 -0.82
CA VAL A 430 8.60 -11.85 -1.17
C VAL A 430 9.14 -10.48 -1.55
N LYS A 431 10.10 -10.02 -0.76
CA LYS A 431 10.81 -8.76 -0.95
C LYS A 431 12.31 -9.06 -1.06
N SER A 432 12.93 -8.62 -2.15
CA SER A 432 14.39 -8.59 -2.28
C SER A 432 14.97 -7.32 -1.66
N ASP A 433 16.28 -7.31 -1.45
CA ASP A 433 16.97 -6.16 -0.84
C ASP A 433 16.97 -4.91 -1.72
N ILE A 434 16.64 -5.05 -3.02
CA ILE A 434 16.52 -3.95 -3.99
C ILE A 434 15.08 -3.49 -4.22
N THR A 435 14.07 -4.25 -3.75
CA THR A 435 12.65 -3.89 -3.93
C THR A 435 12.38 -2.50 -3.34
N GLY A 436 11.95 -1.58 -4.20
CA GLY A 436 11.63 -0.19 -3.85
C GLY A 436 12.81 0.79 -3.96
N SER A 437 14.06 0.32 -3.98
CA SER A 437 15.24 1.19 -4.21
C SER A 437 15.64 1.24 -5.69
N GLU A 438 15.42 0.16 -6.43
CA GLU A 438 15.69 0.07 -7.86
C GLU A 438 14.42 -0.34 -8.62
N LEU A 439 14.34 0.07 -9.89
CA LEU A 439 13.23 -0.29 -10.76
C LEU A 439 13.59 -1.53 -11.59
N PRO A 440 12.76 -2.59 -11.55
CA PRO A 440 12.88 -3.68 -12.48
C PRO A 440 12.69 -3.22 -13.93
N PRO A 441 13.32 -3.89 -14.91
CA PRO A 441 13.05 -3.64 -16.33
C PRO A 441 11.55 -3.67 -16.63
N GLY A 442 11.05 -2.63 -17.28
CA GLY A 442 9.64 -2.52 -17.66
C GLY A 442 8.70 -1.88 -16.64
N HIS A 443 9.16 -1.67 -15.41
CA HIS A 443 8.37 -1.04 -14.36
C HIS A 443 8.58 0.48 -14.35
N SER A 444 7.47 1.22 -14.25
CA SER A 444 7.49 2.68 -14.12
C SER A 444 6.81 3.11 -12.82
N VAL A 445 7.56 3.12 -11.71
CA VAL A 445 7.09 3.61 -10.41
C VAL A 445 8.11 4.55 -9.77
N ARG A 446 7.74 5.20 -8.67
CA ARG A 446 8.68 5.97 -7.84
C ARG A 446 9.55 5.03 -7.02
N THR A 447 10.78 5.41 -6.74
CA THR A 447 11.67 4.69 -5.81
C THR A 447 11.72 5.43 -4.48
N SER A 448 11.90 4.67 -3.40
CA SER A 448 12.05 5.21 -2.05
C SER A 448 13.42 5.87 -1.89
N ARG A 449 13.47 6.92 -1.08
CA ARG A 449 14.71 7.56 -0.63
C ARG A 449 15.05 7.18 0.82
N SER A 450 14.17 6.43 1.46
CA SER A 450 14.30 6.01 2.85
C SER A 450 15.17 4.76 3.00
N PRO A 451 15.74 4.51 4.19
CA PRO A 451 16.49 3.30 4.46
C PRO A 451 15.64 2.04 4.23
N ARG A 452 16.31 0.93 3.92
CA ARG A 452 15.65 -0.34 3.55
C ARG A 452 14.78 -0.88 4.67
N GLU A 453 15.20 -0.66 5.91
CA GLU A 453 14.53 -1.07 7.14
C GLU A 453 13.15 -0.40 7.29
N ALA A 454 12.96 0.79 6.70
CA ALA A 454 11.67 1.48 6.73
C ALA A 454 10.59 0.63 6.03
N LEU A 455 10.89 0.07 4.85
CA LEU A 455 9.94 -0.79 4.14
C LEU A 455 9.61 -2.07 4.92
N ASP A 456 10.60 -2.68 5.57
CA ASP A 456 10.37 -3.88 6.38
C ASP A 456 9.45 -3.57 7.58
N GLN A 457 9.68 -2.46 8.27
CA GLN A 457 8.82 -2.02 9.37
C GLN A 457 7.41 -1.66 8.90
N MET A 458 7.27 -1.10 7.70
CA MET A 458 5.97 -0.79 7.10
C MET A 458 5.16 -2.02 6.72
N LEU A 459 5.80 -3.03 6.13
CA LEU A 459 5.15 -4.31 5.85
C LEU A 459 4.67 -4.95 7.16
N HIS A 460 5.51 -4.90 8.20
CA HIS A 460 5.14 -5.40 9.52
C HIS A 460 3.97 -4.63 10.14
N GLN A 461 3.98 -3.29 10.07
CA GLN A 461 2.87 -2.44 10.53
C GLN A 461 1.55 -2.81 9.84
N ALA A 462 1.61 -3.18 8.55
CA ALA A 462 0.45 -3.62 7.78
C ALA A 462 0.08 -5.11 7.98
N GLY A 463 0.73 -5.84 8.90
CA GLY A 463 0.46 -7.25 9.15
C GLY A 463 0.96 -8.21 8.06
N VAL A 464 1.83 -7.73 7.18
CA VAL A 464 2.40 -8.53 6.10
C VAL A 464 3.56 -9.37 6.62
N ILE A 465 3.53 -10.66 6.33
CA ILE A 465 4.64 -11.58 6.59
C ILE A 465 5.69 -11.40 5.50
N ARG A 466 6.85 -10.83 5.84
CA ARG A 466 7.96 -10.67 4.89
C ARG A 466 8.75 -11.96 4.73
N ALA A 467 8.79 -12.47 3.51
CA ALA A 467 9.67 -13.55 3.10
C ALA A 467 10.89 -12.99 2.34
N GLY A 468 12.09 -13.45 2.71
CA GLY A 468 13.32 -13.06 2.02
C GLY A 468 13.55 -13.80 0.69
N THR A 469 12.85 -14.91 0.46
CA THR A 469 12.99 -15.75 -0.73
C THR A 469 11.66 -16.40 -1.10
N ILE A 470 11.55 -16.86 -2.36
CA ILE A 470 10.40 -17.67 -2.82
C ILE A 470 10.25 -18.95 -1.98
N HIS A 471 11.36 -19.56 -1.58
CA HIS A 471 11.36 -20.75 -0.74
C HIS A 471 10.63 -20.49 0.59
N ARG A 472 11.01 -19.40 1.28
CA ARG A 472 10.41 -19.00 2.55
C ARG A 472 8.93 -18.60 2.44
N LEU A 473 8.50 -18.03 1.31
CA LEU A 473 7.07 -17.75 1.08
C LEU A 473 6.26 -19.05 1.14
N PHE A 474 6.72 -20.10 0.45
CA PHE A 474 5.97 -21.35 0.41
C PHE A 474 6.09 -22.18 1.69
N ASP A 475 7.19 -22.03 2.43
CA ASP A 475 7.34 -22.64 3.74
C ASP A 475 6.34 -22.06 4.76
N VAL A 476 6.14 -20.74 4.73
CA VAL A 476 5.09 -20.05 5.51
C VAL A 476 3.70 -20.42 5.00
N ALA A 477 3.50 -20.45 3.68
CA ALA A 477 2.23 -20.84 3.08
C ALA A 477 1.79 -22.24 3.56
N GLY A 478 2.74 -23.18 3.67
CA GLY A 478 2.49 -24.51 4.24
C GLY A 478 1.86 -24.50 5.62
N VAL A 479 2.31 -23.64 6.53
CA VAL A 479 1.68 -23.51 7.85
C VAL A 479 0.30 -22.85 7.71
N LEU A 480 0.20 -21.75 6.97
CA LEU A 480 -1.03 -20.95 6.85
C LEU A 480 -2.20 -21.72 6.20
N THR A 481 -1.90 -22.60 5.26
CA THR A 481 -2.90 -23.40 4.53
C THR A 481 -3.06 -24.81 5.07
N ALA A 482 -2.15 -25.33 5.89
CA ALA A 482 -2.30 -26.70 6.41
C ALA A 482 -2.68 -26.75 7.90
N GLN A 483 -2.47 -25.66 8.66
CA GLN A 483 -2.61 -25.64 10.12
C GLN A 483 -3.51 -24.49 10.62
N PRO A 484 -4.09 -24.60 11.84
CA PRO A 484 -4.65 -23.46 12.54
C PRO A 484 -3.55 -22.43 12.87
N LEU A 485 -3.94 -21.17 13.11
CA LEU A 485 -3.00 -20.15 13.59
C LEU A 485 -2.58 -20.44 15.05
N PRO A 486 -1.30 -20.23 15.41
CA PRO A 486 -0.83 -20.40 16.79
C PRO A 486 -1.60 -19.52 17.77
N ALA A 487 -1.96 -20.09 18.93
CA ALA A 487 -2.63 -19.35 20.01
C ALA A 487 -1.65 -18.48 20.84
N GLY A 488 -0.35 -18.59 20.61
CA GLY A 488 0.71 -17.89 21.31
C GLY A 488 2.06 -18.40 20.86
N ASN A 489 3.12 -17.95 21.53
CA ASN A 489 4.50 -18.21 21.16
C ASN A 489 5.18 -19.34 21.94
N ARG A 490 4.43 -20.11 22.75
CA ARG A 490 4.97 -21.21 23.56
C ARG A 490 5.04 -22.48 22.74
N VAL A 491 6.23 -23.05 22.60
CA VAL A 491 6.47 -24.16 21.65
C VAL A 491 7.01 -25.40 22.36
N GLY A 492 6.32 -26.52 22.16
CA GLY A 492 6.77 -27.84 22.55
C GLY A 492 7.61 -28.50 21.45
N VAL A 493 8.58 -29.33 21.85
CA VAL A 493 9.41 -30.11 20.93
C VAL A 493 9.29 -31.59 21.25
N VAL A 494 9.00 -32.41 20.24
CA VAL A 494 8.96 -33.87 20.34
C VAL A 494 9.83 -34.47 19.24
N GLY A 495 10.66 -35.46 19.57
CA GLY A 495 11.38 -36.20 18.54
C GLY A 495 12.21 -37.35 19.07
N ASN A 496 12.90 -38.06 18.18
CA ASN A 496 13.77 -39.20 18.54
C ASN A 496 15.28 -38.85 18.52
N SER A 497 15.61 -37.56 18.47
CA SER A 497 17.00 -37.09 18.40
C SER A 497 17.20 -35.84 19.27
N ALA A 498 17.95 -36.00 20.36
CA ALA A 498 18.30 -34.90 21.26
C ALA A 498 19.07 -33.76 20.55
N ALA A 499 19.88 -34.09 19.53
CA ALA A 499 20.63 -33.11 18.76
C ALA A 499 19.69 -32.21 17.93
N LEU A 500 18.70 -32.79 17.23
CA LEU A 500 17.71 -32.01 16.47
C LEU A 500 16.82 -31.19 17.41
N ALA A 501 16.40 -31.76 18.54
CA ALA A 501 15.63 -31.02 19.54
C ALA A 501 16.39 -29.79 20.04
N THR A 502 17.70 -29.90 20.27
CA THR A 502 18.55 -28.77 20.67
C THR A 502 18.60 -27.69 19.58
N LEU A 503 18.73 -28.07 18.31
CA LEU A 503 18.71 -27.11 17.19
C LEU A 503 17.37 -26.38 17.08
N VAL A 504 16.25 -27.08 17.25
CA VAL A 504 14.92 -26.46 17.29
C VAL A 504 14.81 -25.44 18.42
N VAL A 505 15.23 -25.81 19.64
CA VAL A 505 15.20 -24.91 20.82
C VAL A 505 16.06 -23.68 20.61
N GLN A 506 17.28 -23.83 20.09
CA GLN A 506 18.18 -22.71 19.81
C GLN A 506 17.63 -21.80 18.70
N ALA A 507 17.16 -22.39 17.59
CA ALA A 507 16.59 -21.63 16.47
C ALA A 507 15.32 -20.88 16.87
N GLY A 508 14.50 -21.47 17.76
CA GLY A 508 13.25 -20.89 18.25
C GLY A 508 13.50 -19.73 19.21
N SER A 509 14.38 -19.95 20.18
CA SER A 509 14.79 -18.91 21.13
C SER A 509 15.38 -17.69 20.43
N ALA A 510 16.21 -17.89 19.41
CA ALA A 510 16.79 -16.81 18.60
C ALA A 510 15.74 -15.99 17.80
N ARG A 511 14.51 -16.50 17.67
CA ARG A 511 13.40 -15.86 16.95
C ARG A 511 12.28 -15.37 17.88
N GLY A 512 12.50 -15.42 19.20
CA GLY A 512 11.53 -14.92 20.18
C GLY A 512 10.39 -15.88 20.50
N LEU A 513 10.49 -17.15 20.09
CA LEU A 513 9.58 -18.19 20.57
C LEU A 513 9.95 -18.57 22.00
N ASP A 514 8.94 -18.82 22.83
CA ASP A 514 9.12 -19.35 24.18
C ASP A 514 9.35 -20.86 24.12
N MET A 515 10.61 -21.25 24.31
CA MET A 515 11.09 -22.63 24.31
C MET A 515 11.34 -23.15 25.74
N SER A 516 10.66 -22.61 26.75
CA SER A 516 10.86 -22.98 28.16
C SER A 516 10.38 -24.38 28.53
N ALA A 517 9.49 -24.97 27.72
CA ALA A 517 9.04 -26.34 27.92
C ALA A 517 10.16 -27.36 27.58
N ASP A 518 10.36 -28.34 28.46
CA ASP A 518 11.32 -29.42 28.23
C ASP A 518 11.01 -30.17 26.93
N ALA A 519 12.03 -30.33 26.08
CA ALA A 519 11.92 -31.09 24.85
C ALA A 519 11.82 -32.60 25.16
N VAL A 520 10.83 -33.27 24.55
CA VAL A 520 10.64 -34.72 24.67
C VAL A 520 11.53 -35.41 23.64
N SER A 521 12.61 -36.04 24.12
CA SER A 521 13.52 -36.85 23.29
C SER A 521 13.28 -38.34 23.53
N LEU A 522 12.59 -38.98 22.59
CA LEU A 522 12.35 -40.41 22.53
C LEU A 522 13.62 -41.18 22.12
N HIS A 523 13.58 -42.50 22.29
CA HIS A 523 14.63 -43.39 21.80
C HIS A 523 14.76 -43.30 20.26
N PRO A 524 15.97 -43.39 19.67
CA PRO A 524 16.15 -43.31 18.21
C PRO A 524 15.33 -44.32 17.39
N GLU A 525 15.01 -45.47 17.99
CA GLU A 525 14.18 -46.54 17.41
C GLU A 525 12.74 -46.54 17.95
N ALA A 526 12.26 -45.42 18.49
CA ALA A 526 10.91 -45.32 19.02
C ALA A 526 9.85 -45.65 17.95
N SER A 527 8.88 -46.46 18.36
CA SER A 527 7.73 -46.88 17.57
C SER A 527 6.72 -45.74 17.35
N ALA A 528 5.84 -45.91 16.38
CA ALA A 528 4.76 -44.96 16.11
C ALA A 528 3.78 -44.80 17.31
N ASP A 529 3.59 -45.85 18.12
CA ASP A 529 2.76 -45.81 19.32
C ASP A 529 3.41 -44.98 20.44
N GLU A 530 4.73 -45.10 20.62
CA GLU A 530 5.50 -44.27 21.57
C GLU A 530 5.47 -42.79 21.15
N PHE A 531 5.61 -42.49 19.85
CA PHE A 531 5.42 -41.15 19.31
C PHE A 531 4.00 -40.63 19.58
N SER A 532 2.98 -41.44 19.31
CA SER A 532 1.57 -41.05 19.54
C SER A 532 1.31 -40.71 21.01
N GLY A 533 1.82 -41.52 21.94
CA GLY A 533 1.68 -41.28 23.38
C GLY A 533 2.36 -39.97 23.82
N ALA A 534 3.60 -39.74 23.39
CA ALA A 534 4.33 -38.51 23.71
C ALA A 534 3.68 -37.26 23.10
N LEU A 535 3.21 -37.36 21.86
CA LEU A 535 2.49 -36.28 21.19
C LEU A 535 1.18 -35.97 21.91
N ALA A 536 0.40 -36.97 22.31
CA ALA A 536 -0.85 -36.78 23.04
C ALA A 536 -0.64 -36.06 24.37
N GLU A 537 0.44 -36.38 25.11
CA GLU A 537 0.81 -35.68 26.34
C GLU A 537 1.15 -34.20 26.07
N VAL A 538 2.01 -33.93 25.08
CA VAL A 538 2.43 -32.57 24.71
C VAL A 538 1.26 -31.74 24.14
N PHE A 539 0.36 -32.35 23.37
CA PHE A 539 -0.84 -31.69 22.90
C PHE A 539 -1.83 -31.41 24.04
N GLY A 540 -1.89 -32.24 25.09
CA GLY A 540 -2.75 -32.01 26.27
C GLY A 540 -2.29 -30.89 27.20
N ARG A 541 -1.05 -30.42 27.06
CA ARG A 541 -0.44 -29.38 27.91
C ARG A 541 -0.98 -27.97 27.62
N GLY A 542 -1.54 -27.28 28.61
CA GLY A 542 -2.05 -25.90 28.47
C GLY A 542 -0.97 -24.81 28.36
N ASP A 543 0.29 -25.17 28.62
CA ASP A 543 1.46 -24.30 28.53
C ASP A 543 2.16 -24.33 27.15
N ILE A 544 1.56 -25.01 26.15
CA ILE A 544 2.11 -25.15 24.80
C ILE A 544 1.06 -24.75 23.77
N ASP A 545 1.41 -23.84 22.86
CA ASP A 545 0.53 -23.34 21.79
C ASP A 545 0.83 -23.97 20.42
N SER A 546 2.07 -24.41 20.20
CA SER A 546 2.52 -25.05 18.96
C SER A 546 3.51 -26.17 19.23
N VAL A 547 3.62 -27.13 18.30
CA VAL A 547 4.52 -28.28 18.45
C VAL A 547 5.42 -28.44 17.22
N VAL A 548 6.72 -28.55 17.45
CA VAL A 548 7.71 -28.93 16.43
C VAL A 548 8.06 -30.40 16.64
N VAL A 549 7.85 -31.21 15.61
CA VAL A 549 8.13 -32.66 15.66
C VAL A 549 9.34 -32.96 14.81
N THR A 550 10.34 -33.63 15.36
CA THR A 550 11.57 -34.01 14.64
C THR A 550 11.69 -35.52 14.55
N PHE A 551 12.13 -36.00 13.39
CA PHE A 551 12.38 -37.42 13.18
C PHE A 551 13.69 -37.64 12.42
N THR A 552 14.53 -38.52 12.96
CA THR A 552 15.73 -39.02 12.29
C THR A 552 15.54 -40.51 11.97
N PRO A 553 15.68 -40.93 10.69
CA PRO A 553 15.57 -42.34 10.32
C PRO A 553 16.59 -43.23 11.06
N SER A 554 16.14 -44.41 11.50
CA SER A 554 16.96 -45.45 12.13
C SER A 554 16.53 -46.84 11.64
N ILE A 555 17.37 -47.87 11.83
CA ILE A 555 17.12 -49.22 11.28
C ILE A 555 15.81 -49.85 11.81
N GLY A 556 15.42 -49.50 13.04
CA GLY A 556 14.21 -50.02 13.70
C GLY A 556 12.97 -49.13 13.63
N ALA A 557 13.06 -47.89 13.11
CA ALA A 557 11.94 -46.95 13.09
C ALA A 557 11.42 -46.69 11.66
N SER A 558 10.11 -46.78 11.48
CA SER A 558 9.45 -46.49 10.20
C SER A 558 9.01 -45.02 10.12
N GLU A 559 9.64 -44.26 9.22
CA GLU A 559 9.28 -42.85 8.97
C GLU A 559 7.80 -42.69 8.61
N THR A 560 7.28 -43.58 7.75
CA THR A 560 5.90 -43.52 7.26
C THR A 560 4.89 -43.80 8.38
N GLU A 561 5.17 -44.76 9.26
CA GLU A 561 4.29 -45.06 10.39
C GLU A 561 4.28 -43.92 11.42
N VAL A 562 5.44 -43.33 11.70
CA VAL A 562 5.58 -42.17 12.60
C VAL A 562 4.90 -40.93 12.01
N ALA A 563 5.06 -40.68 10.70
CA ALA A 563 4.38 -39.58 10.01
C ALA A 563 2.85 -39.72 10.08
N ALA A 564 2.34 -40.93 9.84
CA ALA A 564 0.90 -41.19 9.91
C ALA A 564 0.35 -41.08 11.35
N ALA A 565 1.13 -41.52 12.35
CA ALA A 565 0.80 -41.35 13.76
C ALA A 565 0.77 -39.86 14.17
N LEU A 566 1.77 -39.09 13.74
CA LEU A 566 1.80 -37.64 13.92
C LEU A 566 0.57 -36.97 13.32
N ALA A 567 0.27 -37.26 12.05
CA ALA A 567 -0.86 -36.66 11.34
C ALA A 567 -2.19 -36.92 12.06
N ARG A 568 -2.46 -38.18 12.46
CA ARG A 568 -3.68 -38.54 13.20
C ARG A 568 -3.78 -37.85 14.54
N THR A 569 -2.69 -37.77 15.29
CA THR A 569 -2.69 -37.15 16.62
C THR A 569 -2.86 -35.64 16.51
N ALA A 570 -2.14 -34.99 15.58
CA ALA A 570 -2.22 -33.56 15.31
C ALA A 570 -3.60 -33.13 14.80
N ALA A 571 -4.27 -33.96 13.98
CA ALA A 571 -5.61 -33.68 13.45
C ALA A 571 -6.63 -33.31 14.54
N THR A 572 -6.48 -33.88 15.73
CA THR A 572 -7.41 -33.70 16.87
C THR A 572 -6.91 -32.71 17.93
N SER A 573 -5.69 -32.19 17.82
CA SER A 573 -5.06 -31.41 18.90
C SER A 573 -5.53 -29.95 18.95
N GLY A 574 -5.90 -29.38 17.79
CA GLY A 574 -6.17 -27.95 17.63
C GLY A 574 -4.93 -27.06 17.73
N LYS A 575 -3.72 -27.62 17.92
CA LYS A 575 -2.46 -26.88 18.01
C LYS A 575 -1.73 -26.87 16.67
N THR A 576 -1.12 -25.73 16.35
CA THR A 576 -0.26 -25.61 15.16
C THR A 576 0.92 -26.55 15.28
N THR A 577 1.09 -27.43 14.29
CA THR A 577 2.13 -28.46 14.29
C THR A 577 2.95 -28.38 13.01
N VAL A 578 4.27 -28.50 13.14
CA VAL A 578 5.21 -28.59 12.00
C VAL A 578 6.14 -29.78 12.18
N ALA A 579 6.54 -30.42 11.09
CA ALA A 579 7.39 -31.61 11.11
C ALA A 579 8.76 -31.34 10.45
N CYS A 580 9.84 -31.82 11.04
CA CYS A 580 11.17 -31.85 10.45
C CYS A 580 11.62 -33.30 10.27
N PHE A 581 11.40 -33.82 9.06
CA PHE A 581 11.63 -35.22 8.67
C PHE A 581 12.57 -35.22 7.46
N LEU A 582 13.52 -36.15 7.43
CA LEU A 582 14.54 -36.16 6.37
C LEU A 582 13.91 -36.45 5.00
N GLY A 583 14.05 -35.53 4.05
CA GLY A 583 13.53 -35.72 2.69
C GLY A 583 12.03 -35.42 2.51
N VAL A 584 11.34 -35.02 3.59
CA VAL A 584 9.93 -34.59 3.52
C VAL A 584 9.87 -33.06 3.42
N HIS A 585 9.12 -32.55 2.44
CA HIS A 585 8.93 -31.11 2.25
C HIS A 585 7.51 -30.77 1.81
N GLY A 586 6.88 -29.83 2.52
CA GLY A 586 5.52 -29.38 2.28
C GLY A 586 4.46 -30.33 2.83
N VAL A 587 3.28 -30.27 2.23
CA VAL A 587 2.13 -31.12 2.54
C VAL A 587 2.23 -32.42 1.74
N THR A 588 2.23 -33.56 2.45
CA THR A 588 2.33 -34.90 1.85
C THR A 588 1.21 -35.79 2.38
N GLU A 589 0.89 -36.86 1.64
CA GLU A 589 -0.11 -37.85 2.06
C GLU A 589 0.28 -38.52 3.39
N ALA A 590 1.56 -38.83 3.59
CA ALA A 590 2.05 -39.45 4.82
C ALA A 590 1.88 -38.58 6.07
N LEU A 591 1.85 -37.25 5.91
CA LEU A 591 1.62 -36.28 6.99
C LEU A 591 0.18 -35.74 6.99
N SER A 592 -0.75 -36.39 6.29
CA SER A 592 -2.15 -36.01 6.23
C SER A 592 -3.05 -37.04 6.91
N ALA A 593 -4.07 -36.57 7.63
CA ALA A 593 -5.08 -37.42 8.24
C ALA A 593 -6.47 -36.79 8.10
N THR A 594 -7.45 -37.60 7.71
CA THR A 594 -8.86 -37.22 7.68
C THR A 594 -9.52 -37.69 8.97
N ILE A 595 -10.20 -36.77 9.65
CA ILE A 595 -11.02 -37.06 10.82
C ILE A 595 -12.45 -36.59 10.58
N GLU A 596 -13.42 -37.29 11.16
CA GLU A 596 -14.81 -36.86 11.18
C GLU A 596 -15.07 -36.08 12.46
N THR A 597 -15.56 -34.85 12.35
CA THR A 597 -15.93 -34.01 13.50
C THR A 597 -17.29 -33.39 13.21
N ASP A 598 -18.25 -33.60 14.12
CA ASP A 598 -19.63 -33.09 14.01
C ASP A 598 -20.35 -33.45 12.68
N GLY A 599 -20.06 -34.63 12.12
CA GLY A 599 -20.64 -35.10 10.85
C GLY A 599 -20.02 -34.47 9.59
N THR A 600 -18.92 -33.73 9.75
CA THR A 600 -18.12 -33.20 8.65
C THR A 600 -16.73 -33.85 8.63
N GLU A 601 -16.33 -34.38 7.48
CA GLU A 601 -14.96 -34.85 7.26
C GLU A 601 -14.02 -33.66 7.09
N ARG A 602 -12.90 -33.68 7.81
CA ARG A 602 -11.85 -32.68 7.72
C ARG A 602 -10.49 -33.36 7.60
N THR A 603 -9.79 -33.04 6.53
CA THR A 603 -8.38 -33.43 6.37
C THR A 603 -7.48 -32.35 6.98
N LEU A 604 -6.62 -32.74 7.92
CA LEU A 604 -5.52 -31.91 8.40
C LEU A 604 -4.20 -32.48 7.84
N ALA A 605 -3.33 -31.60 7.35
CA ALA A 605 -1.98 -31.97 6.96
C ALA A 605 -0.95 -31.23 7.82
N VAL A 606 0.06 -31.95 8.30
CA VAL A 606 1.21 -31.35 8.99
C VAL A 606 2.27 -30.99 7.95
N PRO A 607 2.64 -29.72 7.79
CA PRO A 607 3.68 -29.33 6.83
C PRO A 607 5.05 -29.86 7.29
N GLY A 608 5.74 -30.56 6.39
CA GLY A 608 7.09 -31.08 6.58
C GLY A 608 8.16 -30.12 6.08
N TYR A 609 9.30 -30.10 6.76
CA TYR A 609 10.45 -29.24 6.46
C TYR A 609 11.74 -30.05 6.46
N PRO A 610 12.69 -29.72 5.56
CA PRO A 610 13.95 -30.44 5.45
C PRO A 610 14.93 -30.11 6.58
N SER A 611 14.74 -28.98 7.29
CA SER A 611 15.62 -28.53 8.36
C SER A 611 14.85 -27.96 9.57
N PRO A 612 15.40 -28.08 10.79
CA PRO A 612 14.84 -27.41 11.97
C PRO A 612 14.71 -25.89 11.79
N GLU A 613 15.68 -25.26 11.14
CA GLU A 613 15.75 -23.81 10.95
C GLU A 613 14.61 -23.30 10.06
N ASP A 614 14.27 -24.03 9.01
CA ASP A 614 13.17 -23.68 8.10
C ASP A 614 11.81 -23.88 8.79
N ALA A 615 11.63 -25.00 9.51
CA ALA A 615 10.41 -25.29 10.27
C ALA A 615 10.14 -24.20 11.31
N VAL A 616 11.16 -23.88 12.11
CA VAL A 616 11.06 -22.87 13.16
C VAL A 616 10.92 -21.46 12.58
N TRP A 617 11.57 -21.16 11.46
CA TRP A 617 11.41 -19.86 10.80
C TRP A 617 9.97 -19.66 10.32
N ALA A 618 9.37 -20.66 9.66
CA ALA A 618 7.98 -20.59 9.21
C ALA A 618 7.01 -20.48 10.39
N LEU A 619 7.21 -21.28 11.44
CA LEU A 619 6.39 -21.24 12.65
C LEU A 619 6.46 -19.87 13.34
N ALA A 620 7.67 -19.31 13.52
CA ALA A 620 7.84 -17.99 14.13
C ALA A 620 7.18 -16.88 13.32
N ALA A 621 7.31 -16.92 11.98
CA ALA A 621 6.69 -15.94 11.11
C ALA A 621 5.15 -15.95 11.21
N VAL A 622 4.54 -17.14 11.27
CA VAL A 622 3.09 -17.29 11.44
C VAL A 622 2.63 -16.95 12.87
N THR A 623 3.44 -17.25 13.88
CA THR A 623 3.19 -16.87 15.27
C THR A 623 3.14 -15.35 15.41
N ASN A 624 4.15 -14.64 14.89
CA ASN A 624 4.20 -13.18 14.92
C ASN A 624 3.02 -12.54 14.19
N TYR A 625 2.57 -13.14 13.08
CA TYR A 625 1.36 -12.71 12.40
C TYR A 625 0.09 -12.97 13.23
N SER A 626 0.00 -14.12 13.90
CA SER A 626 -1.12 -14.44 14.78
C SER A 626 -1.20 -13.48 15.97
N ASP A 627 -0.06 -13.09 16.52
CA ASP A 627 0.04 -12.08 17.58
C ASP A 627 -0.37 -10.71 17.07
N TRP A 628 0.14 -10.29 15.92
CA TRP A 628 -0.27 -9.04 15.27
C TRP A 628 -1.78 -9.01 15.03
N ARG A 629 -2.37 -10.09 14.48
CA ARG A 629 -3.79 -10.17 14.16
C ARG A 629 -4.70 -10.05 15.39
N ARG A 630 -4.23 -10.53 16.55
CA ARG A 630 -4.97 -10.48 17.82
C ARG A 630 -4.73 -9.19 18.60
N ALA A 631 -3.66 -8.45 18.28
CA ALA A 631 -3.33 -7.21 18.94
C ALA A 631 -4.42 -6.15 18.70
N ASP A 632 -4.62 -5.29 19.69
CA ASP A 632 -5.34 -4.05 19.47
C ASP A 632 -4.43 -3.10 18.69
N HIS A 633 -4.90 -2.64 17.54
CA HIS A 633 -4.14 -1.71 16.70
C HIS A 633 -4.43 -0.24 16.99
N GLY A 634 -5.28 0.03 17.98
CA GLY A 634 -5.53 1.38 18.46
C GLY A 634 -6.41 2.23 17.52
N SER A 635 -6.45 3.52 17.81
CA SER A 635 -7.22 4.52 17.08
C SER A 635 -6.35 5.67 16.60
N LEU A 636 -6.70 6.29 15.47
CA LEU A 636 -5.95 7.41 14.92
C LEU A 636 -5.90 8.56 15.93
N VAL A 637 -4.69 9.07 16.20
CA VAL A 637 -4.51 10.17 17.14
C VAL A 637 -4.78 11.50 16.44
N VAL A 638 -5.66 12.31 17.02
CA VAL A 638 -5.93 13.68 16.57
C VAL A 638 -5.70 14.63 17.75
N PRO A 639 -4.50 15.20 17.90
CA PRO A 639 -4.20 16.12 19.00
C PRO A 639 -5.08 17.38 18.92
N SER A 640 -5.47 17.91 20.07
CA SER A 640 -6.19 19.18 20.15
C SER A 640 -5.26 20.37 19.93
N GLY A 641 -5.83 21.51 19.51
CA GLY A 641 -5.10 22.77 19.36
C GLY A 641 -4.31 22.90 18.05
N ILE A 642 -4.67 22.10 17.03
CA ILE A 642 -4.07 22.17 15.69
C ILE A 642 -4.86 23.15 14.81
N ASP A 643 -4.14 24.07 14.15
CA ASP A 643 -4.64 24.96 13.09
C ASP A 643 -3.97 24.61 11.75
N SER A 644 -4.33 23.44 11.21
CA SER A 644 -3.79 22.93 9.94
C SER A 644 -4.10 23.84 8.75
N ARG A 645 -5.21 24.59 8.83
CA ARG A 645 -5.62 25.56 7.81
C ARG A 645 -4.67 26.76 7.76
N ARG A 646 -4.29 27.33 8.91
CA ARG A 646 -3.27 28.38 8.94
C ARG A 646 -1.93 27.86 8.43
N ALA A 647 -1.53 26.67 8.86
CA ALA A 647 -0.28 26.06 8.41
C ALA A 647 -0.24 25.89 6.88
N ALA A 648 -1.32 25.39 6.27
CA ALA A 648 -1.41 25.22 4.82
C ALA A 648 -1.33 26.56 4.07
N ARG A 649 -1.96 27.63 4.58
CA ARG A 649 -1.84 28.98 4.00
C ARG A 649 -0.41 29.51 4.05
N LEU A 650 0.26 29.41 5.20
CA LEU A 650 1.64 29.86 5.36
C LEU A 650 2.57 29.16 4.36
N VAL A 651 2.46 27.83 4.25
CA VAL A 651 3.27 27.05 3.31
C VAL A 651 2.96 27.43 1.86
N ALA A 652 1.68 27.61 1.50
CA ALA A 652 1.31 28.08 0.17
C ALA A 652 1.88 29.46 -0.15
N GLU A 653 1.80 30.42 0.78
CA GLU A 653 2.37 31.77 0.64
C GLU A 653 3.90 31.74 0.46
N TRP A 654 4.61 30.89 1.20
CA TRP A 654 6.05 30.74 1.06
C TRP A 654 6.46 30.10 -0.26
N LEU A 655 5.63 29.21 -0.82
CA LEU A 655 5.89 28.54 -2.09
C LEU A 655 5.46 29.36 -3.31
N ASP A 656 4.43 30.21 -3.20
CA ASP A 656 3.94 31.05 -4.31
C ASP A 656 5.02 32.01 -4.84
N THR A 657 6.01 32.33 -4.01
CA THR A 657 7.11 33.24 -4.33
C THR A 657 8.43 32.53 -4.67
N ALA A 658 8.46 31.20 -4.69
CA ALA A 658 9.69 30.41 -4.80
C ALA A 658 9.74 29.53 -6.06
N ASP A 659 10.89 29.51 -6.73
CA ASP A 659 11.17 28.66 -7.91
C ASP A 659 11.69 27.25 -7.54
N GLY A 660 11.40 26.74 -6.35
CA GLY A 660 11.87 25.43 -5.88
C GLY A 660 11.70 25.19 -4.38
N ASP A 661 12.52 24.29 -3.83
CA ASP A 661 12.53 23.97 -2.40
C ASP A 661 12.92 25.20 -1.56
N VAL A 662 12.20 25.41 -0.45
CA VAL A 662 12.45 26.52 0.49
C VAL A 662 12.85 25.96 1.84
N VAL A 663 14.08 26.28 2.28
CA VAL A 663 14.52 26.06 3.66
C VAL A 663 13.97 27.20 4.51
N LEU A 664 13.21 26.87 5.55
CA LEU A 664 12.59 27.87 6.41
C LEU A 664 13.61 28.44 7.41
N ASP A 665 13.55 29.74 7.67
CA ASP A 665 14.27 30.36 8.77
C ASP A 665 13.63 30.03 10.13
N SER A 666 14.34 30.28 11.23
CA SER A 666 13.88 29.92 12.58
C SER A 666 12.53 30.52 12.96
N ALA A 667 12.20 31.73 12.48
CA ALA A 667 10.93 32.38 12.77
C ALA A 667 9.77 31.67 12.05
N ARG A 668 9.96 31.33 10.77
CA ARG A 668 8.98 30.58 9.97
C ARG A 668 8.82 29.14 10.47
N VAL A 669 9.92 28.50 10.91
CA VAL A 669 9.85 27.17 11.54
C VAL A 669 9.00 27.23 12.81
N ALA A 670 9.26 28.18 13.71
CA ALA A 670 8.48 28.34 14.93
C ALA A 670 7.00 28.65 14.65
N GLU A 671 6.70 29.49 13.65
CA GLU A 671 5.33 29.81 13.26
C GLU A 671 4.58 28.57 12.72
N LEU A 672 5.24 27.76 11.88
CA LEU A 672 4.66 26.53 11.34
C LEU A 672 4.42 25.48 12.43
N LEU A 673 5.42 25.21 13.27
CA LEU A 673 5.31 24.22 14.34
C LEU A 673 4.31 24.66 15.42
N GLY A 674 4.22 25.96 15.71
CA GLY A 674 3.22 26.54 16.61
C GLY A 674 1.78 26.30 16.14
N CYS A 675 1.52 26.19 14.84
CA CYS A 675 0.20 25.80 14.32
C CYS A 675 -0.22 24.38 14.73
N TYR A 676 0.73 23.52 15.12
CA TYR A 676 0.47 22.17 15.61
C TYR A 676 0.64 22.05 17.14
N GLY A 677 0.83 23.17 17.84
CA GLY A 677 1.12 23.19 19.28
C GLY A 677 2.50 22.63 19.63
N ILE A 678 3.47 22.76 18.72
CA ILE A 678 4.86 22.34 18.93
C ILE A 678 5.72 23.59 19.15
N ASP A 679 6.22 23.75 20.37
CA ASP A 679 7.04 24.90 20.77
C ASP A 679 8.54 24.55 20.78
N ILE A 680 9.36 25.44 20.21
CA ILE A 680 10.82 25.36 20.27
C ILE A 680 11.31 26.24 21.42
N LEU A 681 12.29 25.74 22.20
CA LEU A 681 12.91 26.56 23.23
C LEU A 681 13.58 27.79 22.61
N GLY A 682 13.24 28.95 23.18
CA GLY A 682 13.71 30.24 22.70
C GLY A 682 15.24 30.30 22.61
N SER A 683 15.72 30.80 21.47
CA SER A 683 17.12 31.10 21.26
C SER A 683 17.28 32.43 20.53
N SER A 684 18.46 33.04 20.66
CA SER A 684 18.83 34.27 19.98
C SER A 684 20.25 34.16 19.48
N VAL A 685 20.45 34.39 18.17
CA VAL A 685 21.78 34.54 17.59
C VAL A 685 22.26 35.96 17.84
N VAL A 686 23.49 36.10 18.34
CA VAL A 686 24.10 37.36 18.74
C VAL A 686 25.56 37.41 18.30
N ASP A 687 26.03 38.62 17.99
CA ASP A 687 27.42 38.85 17.57
C ASP A 687 28.28 39.42 18.69
N THR A 688 27.67 40.00 19.72
CA THR A 688 28.37 40.64 20.83
C THR A 688 28.00 40.02 22.17
N VAL A 689 28.95 40.07 23.10
CA VAL A 689 28.75 39.55 24.46
C VAL A 689 27.68 40.33 25.23
N ASP A 690 27.50 41.63 24.96
CA ASP A 690 26.47 42.43 25.62
C ASP A 690 25.07 42.09 25.10
N ASP A 691 24.96 41.74 23.82
CA ASP A 691 23.72 41.21 23.25
C ASP A 691 23.41 39.82 23.82
N ALA A 692 24.45 39.00 24.02
CA ALA A 692 24.33 37.68 24.63
C ALA A 692 23.81 37.73 26.07
N VAL A 693 24.30 38.67 26.90
CA VAL A 693 23.77 38.90 28.25
C VAL A 693 22.30 39.34 28.21
N ARG A 694 21.95 40.28 27.32
CA ARG A 694 20.54 40.73 27.19
C ARG A 694 19.62 39.60 26.72
N ALA A 695 20.10 38.75 25.82
CA ALA A 695 19.36 37.56 25.39
C ALA A 695 19.17 36.60 26.56
N ALA A 696 20.20 36.33 27.36
CA ALA A 696 20.11 35.46 28.53
C ALA A 696 19.15 36.01 29.60
N ASP A 697 19.15 37.31 29.86
CA ASP A 697 18.20 37.94 30.79
C ASP A 697 16.75 37.83 30.31
N HIS A 698 16.51 37.84 28.99
CA HIS A 698 15.19 37.65 28.41
C HIS A 698 14.73 36.19 28.41
N LEU A 699 15.63 35.27 28.08
CA LEU A 699 15.37 33.83 28.01
C LEU A 699 15.27 33.18 29.39
N GLY A 700 15.92 33.77 30.40
CA GLY A 700 16.05 33.22 31.75
C GLY A 700 17.28 32.34 31.90
N TRP A 701 17.92 32.45 33.07
CA TRP A 701 19.09 31.67 33.46
C TRP A 701 18.70 30.31 34.08
N PRO A 702 19.48 29.24 33.89
CA PRO A 702 20.72 29.17 33.10
C PRO A 702 20.49 29.07 31.59
N VAL A 703 21.51 29.43 30.81
CA VAL A 703 21.52 29.36 29.34
C VAL A 703 22.65 28.47 28.80
N ALA A 704 22.54 28.12 27.53
CA ALA A 704 23.60 27.49 26.76
C ALA A 704 24.12 28.46 25.68
N LEU A 705 25.42 28.39 25.39
CA LEU A 705 26.07 29.10 24.29
C LEU A 705 26.46 28.08 23.22
N LYS A 706 26.07 28.33 21.97
CA LYS A 706 26.34 27.42 20.85
C LYS A 706 26.99 28.17 19.69
N ALA A 707 28.03 27.59 19.09
CA ALA A 707 28.58 28.10 17.85
C ALA A 707 27.58 27.93 16.71
N VAL A 708 27.40 28.99 15.91
CA VAL A 708 26.60 28.93 14.66
C VAL A 708 27.41 28.27 13.53
N GLU A 709 28.74 28.34 13.59
CA GLU A 709 29.65 27.74 12.59
C GLU A 709 29.41 26.24 12.43
N SER A 710 29.06 25.82 11.21
CA SER A 710 28.64 24.44 10.88
C SER A 710 29.59 23.35 11.36
N ARG A 711 30.91 23.60 11.38
CA ARG A 711 31.94 22.64 11.81
C ARG A 711 32.02 22.44 13.32
N LEU A 712 31.54 23.41 14.10
CA LEU A 712 31.50 23.39 15.56
C LEU A 712 30.08 23.19 16.11
N ARG A 713 29.07 23.44 15.28
CA ARG A 713 27.66 23.26 15.61
C ARG A 713 27.44 21.82 16.11
N HIS A 714 26.85 21.69 17.30
CA HIS A 714 26.61 20.41 17.99
C HIS A 714 27.86 19.64 18.50
N ARG A 715 29.08 20.21 18.42
CA ARG A 715 30.33 19.56 18.84
C ARG A 715 30.81 20.04 20.21
N LEU A 716 30.24 19.46 21.26
CA LEU A 716 30.65 19.73 22.64
C LEU A 716 32.11 19.33 22.91
N ASP A 717 32.57 18.26 22.24
CA ASP A 717 33.95 17.75 22.32
C ASP A 717 35.01 18.70 21.73
N LEU A 718 34.59 19.60 20.83
CA LEU A 718 35.45 20.62 20.22
C LEU A 718 35.25 22.01 20.83
N GLY A 719 34.51 22.12 21.94
CA GLY A 719 34.22 23.39 22.60
C GLY A 719 33.24 24.28 21.83
N GLY A 720 32.48 23.73 20.88
CA GLY A 720 31.47 24.45 20.10
C GLY A 720 30.15 24.68 20.85
N VAL A 721 30.00 24.10 22.05
CA VAL A 721 28.81 24.22 22.90
C VAL A 721 29.25 24.34 24.36
N VAL A 722 28.73 25.34 25.06
CA VAL A 722 28.87 25.53 26.51
C VAL A 722 27.48 25.46 27.14
N LEU A 723 27.34 24.66 28.20
CA LEU A 723 26.05 24.36 28.86
C LEU A 723 26.08 24.85 30.32
N ASN A 724 24.91 25.08 30.90
CA ASN A 724 24.73 25.51 32.30
C ASN A 724 25.47 26.81 32.66
N VAL A 725 25.38 27.82 31.79
CA VAL A 725 25.89 29.16 32.11
C VAL A 725 24.88 29.83 33.03
N ASP A 726 25.26 30.04 34.29
CA ASP A 726 24.34 30.43 35.37
C ASP A 726 24.21 31.96 35.53
N ASP A 727 25.22 32.73 35.12
CA ASP A 727 25.23 34.18 35.26
C ASP A 727 26.02 34.93 34.18
N ALA A 728 25.87 36.26 34.18
CA ALA A 728 26.50 37.14 33.20
C ALA A 728 28.04 37.15 33.27
N THR A 729 28.66 36.78 34.39
CA THR A 729 30.12 36.71 34.53
C THR A 729 30.65 35.47 33.82
N GLU A 730 30.02 34.32 34.07
CA GLU A 730 30.33 33.06 33.40
C GLU A 730 30.10 33.20 31.89
N LEU A 731 28.94 33.75 31.49
CA LEU A 731 28.60 33.97 30.08
C LEU A 731 29.68 34.78 29.35
N ARG A 732 30.19 35.85 29.96
CA ARG A 732 31.24 36.69 29.34
C ARG A 732 32.53 35.92 29.11
N SER A 733 32.92 35.07 30.06
CA SER A 733 34.10 34.22 29.93
C SER A 733 33.92 33.18 28.83
N ASP A 734 32.79 32.48 28.85
CA ASP A 734 32.51 31.38 27.93
C ASP A 734 32.25 31.85 26.51
N PHE A 735 31.62 33.01 26.34
CA PHE A 735 31.46 33.64 25.04
C PHE A 735 32.81 33.97 24.40
N ALA A 736 33.76 34.49 25.17
CA ALA A 736 35.12 34.77 24.68
C ALA A 736 35.92 33.48 24.39
N HIS A 737 35.63 32.38 25.09
CA HIS A 737 36.21 31.07 24.81
C HIS A 737 35.67 30.51 23.49
N LEU A 738 34.35 30.55 23.33
CA LEU A 738 33.65 30.04 22.15
C LEU A 738 34.02 30.83 20.89
N GLN A 739 34.12 32.17 20.98
CA GLN A 739 34.57 32.99 19.85
C GLN A 739 35.99 32.65 19.40
N ARG A 740 36.90 32.35 20.33
CA ARG A 740 38.26 31.89 19.99
C ARG A 740 38.22 30.54 19.29
N ALA A 741 37.45 29.58 19.80
CA ALA A 741 37.29 28.27 19.17
C ALA A 741 36.72 28.39 17.73
N ILE A 742 35.74 29.28 17.53
CA ILE A 742 35.18 29.57 16.20
C ILE A 742 36.26 30.16 15.29
N ALA A 743 37.00 31.17 15.75
CA ALA A 743 38.05 31.81 14.97
C ALA A 743 39.17 30.83 14.56
N ASP A 744 39.59 29.95 15.47
CA ASP A 744 40.63 28.95 15.21
C ASP A 744 40.24 27.95 14.11
N ILE A 745 38.94 27.67 13.95
CA ILE A 745 38.41 26.70 12.96
C ILE A 745 37.94 27.37 11.66
N ALA A 746 37.38 28.58 11.73
CA ALA A 746 36.87 29.32 10.58
C ALA A 746 38.01 29.92 9.72
N GLY A 747 39.18 30.18 10.31
CA GLY A 747 40.30 30.85 9.65
C GLY A 747 40.03 32.32 9.33
N ASP A 748 40.89 32.96 8.53
CA ASP A 748 40.82 34.39 8.16
C ASP A 748 39.78 34.67 7.05
N THR A 749 38.57 34.14 7.23
CA THR A 749 37.49 34.15 6.21
C THR A 749 36.51 35.31 6.36
N GLY A 750 36.78 36.27 7.26
CA GLY A 750 35.96 37.47 7.44
C GLY A 750 34.54 37.23 7.96
N HIS A 751 34.23 36.02 8.47
CA HIS A 751 32.94 35.70 9.06
C HIS A 751 32.88 36.22 10.51
N THR A 752 31.76 36.84 10.89
CA THR A 752 31.46 37.17 12.29
C THR A 752 31.26 35.87 13.08
N ALA A 753 31.97 35.74 14.20
CA ALA A 753 31.85 34.60 15.11
C ALA A 753 30.55 34.71 15.92
N SER A 754 29.41 34.57 15.25
CA SER A 754 28.09 34.62 15.85
C SER A 754 27.88 33.42 16.77
N VAL A 755 27.24 33.67 17.90
CA VAL A 755 26.94 32.69 18.93
C VAL A 755 25.43 32.68 19.15
N GLU A 756 24.86 31.50 19.30
CA GLU A 756 23.47 31.33 19.70
C GLU A 756 23.40 31.19 21.23
N VAL A 757 22.60 32.05 21.87
CA VAL A 757 22.21 31.94 23.28
C VAL A 757 20.85 31.25 23.33
N GLN A 758 20.74 30.14 24.07
CA GLN A 758 19.50 29.36 24.17
C GLN A 758 19.16 29.04 25.62
N ALA A 759 17.87 29.07 25.98
CA ALA A 759 17.40 28.63 27.28
C ALA A 759 17.80 27.16 27.55
N MET A 760 18.21 26.85 28.79
CA MET A 760 18.60 25.49 29.15
C MET A 760 17.38 24.59 29.33
N ALA A 761 17.36 23.44 28.65
CA ALA A 761 16.35 22.40 28.92
C ALA A 761 16.68 21.63 30.22
N PRO A 762 15.66 21.14 30.96
CA PRO A 762 15.87 20.20 32.05
C PRO A 762 16.66 18.97 31.60
N THR A 763 17.39 18.35 32.53
CA THR A 763 18.13 17.11 32.24
C THR A 763 17.17 16.00 31.78
N GLY A 764 17.53 15.36 30.68
CA GLY A 764 16.69 14.35 30.05
C GLY A 764 17.46 13.50 29.04
N VAL A 765 16.74 12.62 28.35
CA VAL A 765 17.28 11.83 27.24
C VAL A 765 17.13 12.63 25.96
N ALA A 766 18.23 12.80 25.23
CA ALA A 766 18.21 13.42 23.91
C ALA A 766 17.71 12.43 22.86
N CYS A 767 16.69 12.83 22.12
CA CYS A 767 16.00 12.10 21.09
C CYS A 767 16.00 12.89 19.78
N VAL A 768 15.64 12.22 18.70
CA VAL A 768 15.43 12.83 17.39
C VAL A 768 14.09 12.36 16.84
N VAL A 769 13.29 13.31 16.36
CA VAL A 769 12.03 13.04 15.67
C VAL A 769 12.14 13.68 14.30
N ARG A 770 11.97 12.89 13.24
CA ARG A 770 11.99 13.39 11.87
C ARG A 770 10.75 13.00 11.13
N THR A 771 10.34 13.84 10.19
CA THR A 771 9.42 13.43 9.14
C THR A 771 9.93 13.84 7.77
N GLY A 772 9.59 13.06 6.75
CA GLY A 772 9.90 13.38 5.36
C GLY A 772 8.89 12.75 4.41
N GLU A 773 8.69 13.40 3.27
CA GLU A 773 7.83 12.88 2.22
C GLU A 773 8.66 11.93 1.32
N ASP A 774 8.48 10.62 1.53
CA ASP A 774 9.10 9.60 0.70
C ASP A 774 8.30 9.40 -0.60
N PRO A 775 8.95 9.36 -1.78
CA PRO A 775 8.22 9.23 -3.05
C PRO A 775 7.41 7.93 -3.19
N LEU A 776 7.79 6.87 -2.48
CA LEU A 776 7.09 5.60 -2.44
C LEU A 776 6.03 5.64 -1.31
N PHE A 777 6.43 5.98 -0.09
CA PHE A 777 5.60 5.77 1.10
C PHE A 777 4.70 6.94 1.53
N GLY A 778 4.96 8.13 1.02
CA GLY A 778 4.37 9.37 1.53
C GLY A 778 5.06 9.82 2.83
N PRO A 779 4.34 10.42 3.78
CA PRO A 779 4.91 10.95 5.00
C PRO A 779 5.36 9.81 5.92
N LEU A 780 6.66 9.75 6.14
CA LEU A 780 7.29 8.84 7.09
C LEU A 780 7.71 9.62 8.32
N VAL A 781 7.23 9.18 9.49
CA VAL A 781 7.72 9.65 10.78
C VAL A 781 8.76 8.66 11.29
N SER A 782 9.87 9.18 11.78
CA SER A 782 10.94 8.39 12.37
C SER A 782 11.34 8.90 13.74
N PHE A 783 11.75 7.97 14.59
CA PHE A 783 12.19 8.23 15.96
C PHE A 783 13.48 7.48 16.28
N GLY A 784 14.38 8.14 17.00
CA GLY A 784 15.63 7.57 17.50
C GLY A 784 16.18 8.33 18.71
N LEU A 785 17.22 7.79 19.34
CA LEU A 785 17.96 8.48 20.39
C LEU A 785 19.14 9.23 19.76
N ALA A 786 19.29 10.52 20.09
CA ALA A 786 20.32 11.37 19.49
C ALA A 786 21.75 10.87 19.76
N GLY A 787 22.65 11.09 18.81
CA GLY A 787 24.05 10.64 18.82
C GLY A 787 24.27 9.30 18.13
N ASP A 788 25.37 8.63 18.46
CA ASP A 788 25.90 7.43 17.77
C ASP A 788 24.89 6.29 17.57
N ALA A 789 23.91 6.15 18.46
CA ALA A 789 22.87 5.13 18.32
C ALA A 789 22.09 5.31 17.02
N THR A 790 21.65 6.53 16.72
CA THR A 790 20.98 6.86 15.46
C THR A 790 21.98 7.10 14.33
N GLU A 791 23.10 7.81 14.59
CA GLU A 791 24.02 8.26 13.53
C GLU A 791 24.93 7.15 12.97
N LEU A 792 25.41 6.23 13.82
CA LEU A 792 26.36 5.18 13.44
C LEU A 792 25.73 3.79 13.39
N LEU A 793 24.81 3.49 14.31
CA LEU A 793 24.20 2.15 14.43
C LEU A 793 22.87 2.01 13.69
N GLY A 794 22.31 3.10 13.17
CA GLY A 794 21.03 3.10 12.47
C GLY A 794 19.86 2.67 13.36
N ASP A 795 19.95 2.90 14.67
CA ASP A 795 18.89 2.56 15.64
C ASP A 795 17.74 3.57 15.54
N VAL A 796 16.90 3.37 14.52
CA VAL A 796 15.78 4.24 14.15
C VAL A 796 14.56 3.38 13.85
N ALA A 797 13.42 3.79 14.35
CA ALA A 797 12.13 3.24 14.00
C ALA A 797 11.36 4.19 13.07
N TYR A 798 10.56 3.63 12.16
CA TYR A 798 9.81 4.31 11.11
C TYR A 798 8.34 3.88 11.13
N ARG A 799 7.44 4.81 10.83
CA ARG A 799 6.01 4.56 10.60
C ARG A 799 5.48 5.49 9.51
N VAL A 800 4.41 5.06 8.82
CA VAL A 800 3.71 5.92 7.85
C VAL A 800 2.58 6.66 8.53
N ALA A 801 2.54 7.99 8.40
CA ALA A 801 1.45 8.81 8.91
C ALA A 801 0.17 8.68 8.04
N PRO A 802 -1.03 8.83 8.64
CA PRO A 802 -1.28 9.16 10.06
C PRO A 802 -1.15 7.95 11.00
N LEU A 803 -0.72 8.18 12.24
CA LEU A 803 -0.45 7.15 13.25
C LEU A 803 -1.62 6.94 14.22
N THR A 804 -1.81 5.70 14.66
CA THR A 804 -2.61 5.38 15.85
C THR A 804 -1.84 5.59 17.15
N ASP A 805 -2.54 5.62 18.28
CA ASP A 805 -1.93 5.61 19.62
C ASP A 805 -0.99 4.42 19.82
N VAL A 806 -1.36 3.24 19.32
CA VAL A 806 -0.49 2.06 19.31
C VAL A 806 0.72 2.25 18.39
N ASP A 807 0.55 2.79 17.18
CA ASP A 807 1.66 3.05 16.26
C ASP A 807 2.70 4.00 16.88
N VAL A 808 2.24 5.06 17.58
CA VAL A 808 3.08 6.02 18.30
C VAL A 808 3.84 5.34 19.44
N ALA A 809 3.13 4.57 20.26
CA ALA A 809 3.70 3.83 21.39
C ALA A 809 4.78 2.82 20.93
N GLU A 810 4.52 2.11 19.84
CA GLU A 810 5.46 1.17 19.24
C GLU A 810 6.66 1.86 18.58
N LEU A 811 6.47 3.00 17.93
CA LEU A 811 7.55 3.78 17.32
C LEU A 811 8.63 4.14 18.36
N VAL A 812 8.20 4.49 19.57
CA VAL A 812 9.12 4.75 20.71
C VAL A 812 9.79 3.47 21.21
N ARG A 813 9.02 2.39 21.39
CA ARG A 813 9.50 1.14 22.02
C ARG A 813 10.42 0.32 21.12
N ASN A 814 10.24 0.38 19.81
CA ASN A 814 10.97 -0.44 18.82
C ASN A 814 12.42 0.01 18.58
N VAL A 815 12.82 1.17 19.08
CA VAL A 815 14.23 1.58 19.11
C VAL A 815 14.97 0.70 20.12
N LYS A 816 16.10 0.09 19.74
CA LYS A 816 16.84 -0.83 20.62
C LYS A 816 17.37 -0.14 21.87
N ALA A 817 17.68 1.14 21.76
CA ALA A 817 18.11 2.00 22.86
C ALA A 817 16.94 2.59 23.70
N SER A 818 15.68 2.28 23.36
CA SER A 818 14.48 2.74 24.10
C SER A 818 14.46 2.40 25.59
N PRO A 819 15.11 1.31 26.12
CA PRO A 819 15.17 1.08 27.56
C PRO A 819 15.75 2.23 28.38
N ARG A 820 16.49 3.17 27.75
CA ARG A 820 16.95 4.40 28.42
C ARG A 820 15.81 5.36 28.78
N LEU A 821 14.69 5.31 28.07
CA LEU A 821 13.52 6.17 28.30
C LEU A 821 12.68 5.67 29.49
N PHE A 822 12.65 4.36 29.73
CA PHE A 822 11.82 3.72 30.76
C PHE A 822 12.52 3.57 32.12
N GLY A 823 13.66 4.22 32.32
CA GLY A 823 14.47 4.13 33.53
C GLY A 823 15.48 2.99 33.46
N ARG A 824 16.77 3.33 33.54
CA ARG A 824 17.89 2.38 33.50
C ARG A 824 18.95 2.81 34.50
N HIS A 825 19.57 1.85 35.18
CA HIS A 825 20.63 2.10 36.18
C HIS A 825 20.22 3.05 37.32
N GLY A 826 18.95 2.99 37.75
CA GLY A 826 18.44 3.80 38.87
C GLY A 826 17.95 5.20 38.49
N LEU A 827 18.04 5.59 37.22
CA LEU A 827 17.40 6.82 36.72
C LEU A 827 15.89 6.63 36.58
N PRO A 828 15.07 7.66 36.90
CA PRO A 828 13.64 7.61 36.70
C PRO A 828 13.28 7.54 35.20
N PRO A 829 12.11 6.99 34.85
CA PRO A 829 11.59 7.07 33.49
C PRO A 829 11.34 8.54 33.12
N VAL A 830 11.55 8.87 31.84
CA VAL A 830 11.20 10.19 31.29
C VAL A 830 9.69 10.29 31.04
N ASP A 831 9.19 11.49 30.72
CA ASP A 831 7.79 11.70 30.34
C ASP A 831 7.51 11.14 28.93
N ILE A 832 7.19 9.84 28.88
CA ILE A 832 6.85 9.14 27.65
C ILE A 832 5.57 9.71 27.02
N GLY A 833 4.59 10.12 27.82
CA GLY A 833 3.33 10.65 27.31
C GLY A 833 3.53 11.95 26.52
N ALA A 834 4.38 12.85 27.02
CA ALA A 834 4.75 14.07 26.30
C ALA A 834 5.52 13.78 25.00
N LEU A 835 6.37 12.74 24.98
CA LEU A 835 7.07 12.31 23.76
C LEU A 835 6.10 11.71 22.73
N GLU A 836 5.17 10.87 23.18
CA GLU A 836 4.13 10.27 22.35
C GLU A 836 3.21 11.37 21.76
N ASP A 837 2.83 12.40 22.53
CA ASP A 837 2.07 13.57 22.02
C ASP A 837 2.84 14.36 20.96
N LEU A 838 4.14 14.62 21.15
CA LEU A 838 4.98 15.27 20.13
C LEU A 838 4.99 14.47 18.83
N ILE A 839 5.21 13.15 18.91
CA ILE A 839 5.24 12.27 17.73
C ILE A 839 3.88 12.27 17.03
N ALA A 840 2.77 12.25 17.77
CA ALA A 840 1.43 12.34 17.22
C ALA A 840 1.20 13.66 16.47
N ARG A 841 1.64 14.80 17.04
CA ARG A 841 1.57 16.12 16.37
C ARG A 841 2.40 16.16 15.09
N VAL A 842 3.61 15.60 15.12
CA VAL A 842 4.47 15.48 13.92
C VAL A 842 3.82 14.59 12.86
N SER A 843 3.16 13.50 13.27
CA SER A 843 2.39 12.65 12.36
C SER A 843 1.26 13.41 11.68
N VAL A 844 0.47 14.19 12.43
CA VAL A 844 -0.63 14.98 11.86
C VAL A 844 -0.09 16.10 10.97
N LEU A 845 0.97 16.81 11.37
CA LEU A 845 1.65 17.81 10.53
C LEU A 845 2.11 17.21 9.21
N ALA A 846 2.76 16.05 9.29
CA ALA A 846 3.23 15.35 8.12
C ALA A 846 2.06 14.98 7.21
N ASP A 847 0.95 14.44 7.73
CA ASP A 847 -0.19 14.07 6.88
C ASP A 847 -0.96 15.29 6.33
N ASP A 848 -1.09 16.37 7.09
CA ASP A 848 -1.82 17.56 6.66
C ASP A 848 -1.06 18.38 5.60
N LEU A 849 0.28 18.34 5.60
CA LEU A 849 1.13 19.17 4.76
C LEU A 849 2.05 18.35 3.84
N PRO A 850 1.55 17.83 2.71
CA PRO A 850 2.37 17.19 1.68
C PRO A 850 3.55 18.04 1.22
N ALA A 851 3.37 19.37 1.21
CA ALA A 851 4.37 20.37 0.88
C ALA A 851 5.61 20.35 1.80
N VAL A 852 5.51 19.80 3.02
CA VAL A 852 6.66 19.62 3.91
C VAL A 852 7.50 18.45 3.42
N LYS A 853 8.59 18.77 2.74
CA LYS A 853 9.54 17.79 2.20
C LYS A 853 10.29 17.07 3.32
N SER A 854 10.70 17.82 4.34
CA SER A 854 11.37 17.29 5.53
C SER A 854 11.22 18.21 6.73
N LEU A 855 11.13 17.60 7.91
CA LEU A 855 11.25 18.23 9.23
C LEU A 855 12.21 17.36 10.05
N ASP A 856 13.29 17.95 10.54
CA ASP A 856 14.24 17.31 11.48
C ASP A 856 14.20 18.06 12.80
N ILE A 857 13.68 17.43 13.86
CA ILE A 857 13.69 17.97 15.21
C ILE A 857 14.83 17.31 15.97
N ASN A 858 15.96 18.02 16.07
CA ASN A 858 17.17 17.50 16.66
C ASN A 858 17.95 18.58 17.43
N PRO A 859 18.22 18.40 18.74
CA PRO A 859 17.69 17.36 19.62
C PRO A 859 16.34 17.72 20.25
N VAL A 860 15.55 16.68 20.53
CA VAL A 860 14.40 16.70 21.44
C VAL A 860 14.88 16.20 22.80
N VAL A 861 14.85 17.02 23.85
CA VAL A 861 15.19 16.59 25.21
C VAL A 861 13.93 16.15 25.93
N VAL A 862 13.87 14.86 26.29
CA VAL A 862 12.75 14.26 27.04
C VAL A 862 13.17 14.13 28.50
N SER A 863 12.61 14.98 29.35
CA SER A 863 12.87 15.01 30.79
C SER A 863 11.76 14.30 31.57
N THR A 864 11.88 14.21 32.90
CA THR A 864 10.80 13.71 33.76
C THR A 864 9.59 14.66 33.84
N SER A 865 9.73 15.90 33.37
CA SER A 865 8.71 16.96 33.43
C SER A 865 8.12 17.33 32.07
N GLY A 866 8.53 16.65 30.99
CA GLY A 866 8.03 16.90 29.64
C GLY A 866 9.12 16.93 28.57
N VAL A 867 8.74 17.43 27.41
CA VAL A 867 9.55 17.46 26.18
C VAL A 867 9.95 18.89 25.82
N HIS A 868 11.22 19.05 25.44
CA HIS A 868 11.81 20.35 25.11
C HIS A 868 12.60 20.27 23.79
N LEU A 869 12.18 21.03 22.78
CA LEU A 869 12.81 21.04 21.46
C LEU A 869 13.93 22.07 21.43
N LEU A 870 15.16 21.63 21.15
CA LEU A 870 16.33 22.53 21.11
C LEU A 870 16.62 23.06 19.70
N GLY A 871 16.03 22.47 18.68
CA GLY A 871 16.22 22.89 17.29
C GLY A 871 15.29 22.11 16.36
N ALA A 872 14.91 22.77 15.26
CA ALA A 872 14.17 22.14 14.18
C ALA A 872 14.56 22.77 12.85
N ASP A 873 14.74 21.94 11.84
CA ASP A 873 14.98 22.36 10.46
C ASP A 873 13.81 21.88 9.58
N VAL A 874 13.24 22.78 8.78
CA VAL A 874 12.12 22.47 7.88
C VAL A 874 12.45 22.88 6.46
N THR A 875 12.14 21.99 5.51
CA THR A 875 12.17 22.28 4.08
C THR A 875 10.80 22.02 3.47
N VAL A 876 10.27 22.97 2.72
CA VAL A 876 9.02 22.84 1.96
C VAL A 876 9.30 22.80 0.44
N SER A 877 8.44 22.14 -0.33
CA SER A 877 8.61 21.95 -1.78
C SER A 877 7.29 22.18 -2.55
N PRO A 878 7.32 22.84 -3.73
CA PRO A 878 6.13 23.05 -4.58
C PRO A 878 5.62 21.76 -5.25
N GLY A 879 6.46 20.72 -5.32
CA GLY A 879 6.22 19.53 -6.15
C GLY A 879 5.79 18.28 -5.39
N SER A 880 5.55 18.37 -4.09
CA SER A 880 5.08 17.25 -3.28
C SER A 880 3.56 17.18 -3.17
N ASP A 881 2.86 17.54 -4.25
CA ASP A 881 1.46 17.20 -4.38
C ASP A 881 1.31 15.70 -4.24
N ARG A 882 0.66 15.30 -3.15
CA ARG A 882 0.19 13.94 -2.98
C ARG A 882 -0.81 13.68 -4.07
N ASN A 883 -0.31 13.01 -5.09
CA ASN A 883 -1.09 12.39 -6.14
C ASN A 883 -2.23 11.50 -5.57
N ASP A 884 -2.18 11.11 -4.29
CA ASP A 884 -3.25 10.44 -3.54
C ASP A 884 -4.30 11.39 -2.95
N ALA A 885 -4.64 12.50 -3.64
CA ALA A 885 -5.96 13.10 -3.43
C ALA A 885 -7.01 11.96 -3.48
N PRO A 886 -8.06 11.99 -2.65
CA PRO A 886 -9.11 10.96 -2.62
C PRO A 886 -9.91 11.01 -3.93
N ARG A 887 -9.28 10.60 -5.03
CA ARG A 887 -9.81 10.51 -6.38
C ARG A 887 -9.56 9.09 -6.82
N ARG A 888 -10.62 8.40 -7.24
CA ARG A 888 -10.47 7.09 -7.85
C ARG A 888 -9.64 7.22 -9.13
N ARG A 889 -8.55 6.46 -9.21
CA ARG A 889 -7.70 6.38 -10.40
C ARG A 889 -7.01 5.03 -10.45
N LEU A 890 -6.88 4.48 -11.64
CA LEU A 890 -5.96 3.40 -11.92
C LEU A 890 -4.53 3.94 -11.89
N ALA A 891 -3.62 3.16 -11.32
CA ALA A 891 -2.21 3.52 -11.17
C ALA A 891 -1.46 3.59 -12.52
#